data_AF-A0A1G7IMY8-F1
#
_entry.id   AF-A0A1G7IMY8-F1
#
_cell.length_a   1.000
_cell.length_b   1.000
_cell.length_c   1.000
_cell.angle_alpha   90.00
_cell.angle_beta   90.00
_cell.angle_gamma   90.00
#
_symmetry.space_group_name_H-M   'P 1'
#
loop_
_entity.id
_entity.type
_entity.pdbx_description
1 polymer ?
#
loop_
_entity_poly.entity_id
_entity_poly.type
_entity_poly.pdbx_seq_one_letter_code
_entity_poly.pdbx_strand_id
1 'polypeptide(L)'
;MHDFTTARALIAAALLTGSASAQQQPATGSVQQDYDAATALDAGKDNASALAAWEKLEPRTKQGSRSRAIVQVRRGGALFRLGRRDEALAMIRTGLAGLPTDDASLAEDRSKAHAMLGRIAADAFDYAGAAAEYAQAEKNAVVPADMLIALLGLSQAQIFTDPAAAGATLDRADAVLKTASVDNASRALFMRRRAMLHMNQGDFEVARRDGKAAVQLLGGITNRTDLLDVSARSDTAIAALLGGHEEEAREYLAYTGAGRSTKGEFSPGAQMKAPDCGGEADLRPEDVGVVEFSIGDDGTVIQATPIYASGGGEKALAFARIVQDWWWNPEQIKTLPAFYRYNMRVEMRCSTAFSRPSIGGELDSEAVAWLEGKGVTVAPDTERPGPATLAAQREALRQADAGKGAESLAALGAIQALLTNAMVPDAEKKPLATRALAIATAAGAPAPVRLNYAMTMLTADAPDLWKPGRFRRAVEPMLTDPVYARDPQARAALRLMIADRDRKRGAESEPLLRQVADDGALAANDPLKVGALVRLASLAQARGDGTAARAAFDRTGLSANQCSIMDAPPKQLSSFGANDFPTDALRWGFEGWTQLQYDVKADGSVANARTLLSYPPFVFSKAGTKMFSAARYAKTYRPDGSLGCGATTQRVNFRLPG
;
A
#
# COMPACT_ATOMS: atom_id res chain seq x y z
N MET A 1 5.58 -5.79 -26.07
CA MET A 1 4.94 -5.18 -27.25
C MET A 1 5.98 -4.33 -27.96
N HIS A 2 6.45 -4.77 -29.12
CA HIS A 2 7.11 -3.90 -30.10
C HIS A 2 6.81 -4.46 -31.49
N ASP A 3 6.08 -3.67 -32.26
CA ASP A 3 5.68 -3.92 -33.64
C ASP A 3 6.86 -3.83 -34.60
N PHE A 4 6.88 -4.72 -35.59
CA PHE A 4 7.39 -4.41 -36.92
C PHE A 4 6.45 -5.02 -37.95
N THR A 5 5.71 -4.14 -38.62
CA THR A 5 4.90 -4.39 -39.80
C THR A 5 5.78 -4.38 -41.04
N THR A 6 5.65 -5.39 -41.91
CA THR A 6 5.70 -5.17 -43.37
C THR A 6 4.96 -6.28 -44.09
N ALA A 7 3.87 -5.91 -44.74
CA ALA A 7 3.06 -6.76 -45.58
C ALA A 7 3.69 -6.89 -46.98
N ARG A 8 3.62 -8.09 -47.57
CA ARG A 8 3.53 -8.27 -49.02
C ARG A 8 2.51 -9.37 -49.31
N ALA A 9 1.40 -8.95 -49.90
CA ALA A 9 0.42 -9.79 -50.54
C ALA A 9 0.96 -10.29 -51.89
N LEU A 10 0.68 -11.55 -52.22
CA LEU A 10 0.65 -12.03 -53.59
C LEU A 10 -0.60 -12.87 -53.77
N ILE A 11 -1.48 -12.34 -54.60
CA ILE A 11 -2.69 -12.96 -55.12
C ILE A 11 -2.26 -13.96 -56.20
N ALA A 12 -2.75 -15.19 -56.12
CA ALA A 12 -2.83 -16.08 -57.28
C ALA A 12 -4.17 -16.84 -57.20
N ALA A 13 -5.04 -16.55 -58.17
CA ALA A 13 -6.34 -17.18 -58.32
C ALA A 13 -6.28 -18.36 -59.30
N ALA A 14 -6.95 -19.43 -58.87
CA ALA A 14 -7.76 -20.40 -59.62
C ALA A 14 -7.15 -21.21 -60.76
N LEU A 15 -7.19 -22.54 -60.59
CA LEU A 15 -7.79 -23.47 -61.55
C LEU A 15 -8.55 -24.57 -60.79
N LEU A 16 -9.87 -24.61 -61.03
CA LEU A 16 -10.80 -25.63 -60.55
C LEU A 16 -10.74 -26.87 -61.45
N THR A 17 -10.69 -28.07 -60.87
CA THR A 17 -11.53 -29.20 -61.32
C THR A 17 -11.86 -30.07 -60.11
N GLY A 18 -13.14 -30.43 -60.00
CA GLY A 18 -13.74 -30.99 -58.81
C GLY A 18 -13.38 -32.45 -58.54
N SER A 19 -13.39 -32.79 -57.26
CA SER A 19 -13.66 -34.13 -56.75
C SER A 19 -14.39 -33.96 -55.43
N ALA A 20 -15.43 -34.77 -55.26
CA ALA A 20 -16.46 -34.68 -54.24
C ALA A 20 -15.90 -34.34 -52.84
N SER A 21 -16.53 -33.33 -52.23
CA SER A 21 -16.37 -32.95 -50.84
C SER A 21 -16.80 -34.09 -49.92
N ALA A 22 -15.84 -34.96 -49.58
CA ALA A 22 -15.84 -35.57 -48.26
C ALA A 22 -15.54 -34.43 -47.29
N GLN A 23 -16.53 -34.06 -46.50
CA GLN A 23 -16.42 -33.12 -45.41
C GLN A 23 -15.49 -33.75 -44.36
N GLN A 24 -14.17 -33.64 -44.58
CA GLN A 24 -13.15 -33.99 -43.61
C GLN A 24 -13.39 -33.07 -42.42
N GLN A 25 -14.01 -33.63 -41.36
CA GLN A 25 -13.84 -33.08 -40.02
C GLN A 25 -12.35 -32.80 -39.85
N PRO A 26 -11.95 -31.57 -39.48
CA PRO A 26 -10.55 -31.28 -39.24
C PRO A 26 -10.05 -32.31 -38.25
N ALA A 27 -9.09 -33.13 -38.67
CA ALA A 27 -8.53 -34.19 -37.85
C ALA A 27 -8.06 -33.54 -36.54
N THR A 28 -8.78 -33.80 -35.45
CA THR A 28 -8.31 -33.40 -34.14
C THR A 28 -7.03 -34.19 -33.92
N GLY A 29 -5.90 -33.48 -33.75
CA GLY A 29 -4.62 -34.11 -33.45
C GLY A 29 -4.77 -35.14 -32.33
N SER A 30 -3.95 -36.19 -32.35
CA SER A 30 -3.91 -37.17 -31.27
C SER A 30 -3.67 -36.48 -29.92
N VAL A 31 -4.09 -37.10 -28.80
CA VAL A 31 -3.87 -36.55 -27.45
C VAL A 31 -2.38 -36.27 -27.20
N GLN A 32 -1.49 -37.11 -27.75
CA GLN A 32 -0.04 -36.91 -27.67
C GLN A 32 0.42 -35.67 -28.46
N GLN A 33 -0.08 -35.47 -29.68
CA GLN A 33 0.26 -34.28 -30.48
C GLN A 33 -0.21 -32.98 -29.80
N ASP A 34 -1.40 -32.99 -29.22
CA ASP A 34 -1.90 -31.84 -28.45
C ASP A 34 -1.07 -31.60 -27.17
N TYR A 35 -0.61 -32.66 -26.51
CA TYR A 35 0.29 -32.58 -25.36
C TYR A 35 1.65 -32.00 -25.72
N ASP A 36 2.26 -32.46 -26.82
CA ASP A 36 3.55 -31.98 -27.30
C ASP A 36 3.45 -30.51 -27.73
N ALA A 37 2.35 -30.13 -28.39
CA ALA A 37 2.07 -28.75 -28.77
C ALA A 37 1.87 -27.84 -27.53
N ALA A 38 1.10 -28.30 -26.54
CA ALA A 38 0.91 -27.57 -25.28
C ALA A 38 2.23 -27.40 -24.53
N THR A 39 3.07 -28.45 -24.48
CA THR A 39 4.39 -28.40 -23.86
C THR A 39 5.33 -27.42 -24.57
N ALA A 40 5.33 -27.40 -25.90
CA ALA A 40 6.13 -26.44 -26.67
C ALA A 40 5.70 -24.98 -26.41
N LEU A 41 4.39 -24.73 -26.28
CA LEU A 41 3.87 -23.42 -25.89
C LEU A 41 4.25 -23.07 -24.44
N ASP A 42 4.21 -24.04 -23.53
CA ASP A 42 4.53 -23.86 -22.11
C ASP A 42 6.01 -23.51 -21.88
N ALA A 43 6.90 -23.99 -22.74
CA ALA A 43 8.32 -23.63 -22.75
C ALA A 43 8.58 -22.23 -23.35
N GLY A 44 7.60 -21.64 -24.04
CA GLY A 44 7.68 -20.32 -24.64
C GLY A 44 7.34 -19.18 -23.69
N LYS A 45 7.18 -17.97 -24.26
CA LYS A 45 6.78 -16.76 -23.51
C LYS A 45 5.28 -16.47 -23.61
N ASP A 46 4.56 -17.15 -24.48
CA ASP A 46 3.12 -16.97 -24.69
C ASP A 46 2.31 -17.81 -23.71
N ASN A 47 2.25 -17.34 -22.46
CA ASN A 47 1.55 -18.03 -21.37
C ASN A 47 0.04 -18.15 -21.62
N ALA A 48 -0.55 -17.24 -22.41
CA ALA A 48 -1.98 -17.27 -22.72
C ALA A 48 -2.29 -18.42 -23.70
N SER A 49 -1.49 -18.58 -24.75
CA SER A 49 -1.61 -19.72 -25.67
C SER A 49 -1.31 -21.05 -24.99
N ALA A 50 -0.30 -21.09 -24.10
CA ALA A 50 -0.02 -22.28 -23.29
C ALA A 50 -1.23 -22.67 -22.43
N LEU A 51 -1.83 -21.71 -21.72
CA LEU A 51 -3.03 -21.95 -20.92
C LEU A 51 -4.18 -22.50 -21.77
N ALA A 52 -4.48 -21.85 -22.90
CA ALA A 52 -5.56 -22.29 -23.80
C ALA A 52 -5.34 -23.72 -24.33
N ALA A 53 -4.09 -24.09 -24.62
CA ALA A 53 -3.74 -25.44 -25.06
C ALA A 53 -3.97 -26.48 -23.94
N TRP A 54 -3.56 -26.18 -22.71
CA TRP A 54 -3.81 -27.07 -21.57
C TRP A 54 -5.30 -27.20 -21.24
N GLU A 55 -6.06 -26.11 -21.31
CA GLU A 55 -7.52 -26.09 -21.11
C GLU A 55 -8.25 -26.97 -22.13
N LYS A 56 -7.81 -26.93 -23.39
CA LYS A 56 -8.36 -27.78 -24.46
C LYS A 56 -8.01 -29.25 -24.27
N LEU A 57 -6.80 -29.55 -23.79
CA LEU A 57 -6.32 -30.92 -23.60
C LEU A 57 -6.94 -31.60 -22.38
N GLU A 58 -7.16 -30.85 -21.29
CA GLU A 58 -7.65 -31.38 -20.02
C GLU A 58 -8.89 -32.30 -20.16
N PRO A 59 -10.00 -31.91 -20.81
CA PRO A 59 -11.18 -32.79 -20.96
C PRO A 59 -10.95 -34.02 -21.84
N ARG A 60 -9.87 -34.06 -22.63
CA ARG A 60 -9.49 -35.22 -23.47
C ARG A 60 -8.72 -36.28 -22.68
N THR A 61 -8.37 -36.01 -21.42
CA THR A 61 -7.71 -36.97 -20.52
C THR A 61 -8.72 -37.59 -19.55
N LYS A 62 -8.50 -38.87 -19.19
CA LYS A 62 -9.39 -39.59 -18.26
C LYS A 62 -9.32 -38.98 -16.85
N GLN A 63 -10.46 -38.68 -16.23
CA GLN A 63 -10.52 -38.19 -14.84
C GLN A 63 -9.80 -39.15 -13.88
N GLY A 64 -9.08 -38.58 -12.90
CA GLY A 64 -8.30 -39.35 -11.92
C GLY A 64 -7.07 -40.08 -12.48
N SER A 65 -6.74 -39.91 -13.77
CA SER A 65 -5.54 -40.53 -14.36
C SER A 65 -4.26 -39.72 -14.12
N ARG A 66 -3.12 -40.40 -14.20
CA ARG A 66 -1.78 -39.77 -14.22
C ARG A 66 -1.68 -38.65 -15.25
N SER A 67 -2.16 -38.88 -16.48
CA SER A 67 -2.13 -37.86 -17.55
C SER A 67 -2.98 -36.64 -17.22
N ARG A 68 -4.12 -36.82 -16.55
CA ARG A 68 -4.96 -35.71 -16.08
C ARG A 68 -4.22 -34.86 -15.04
N ALA A 69 -3.57 -35.51 -14.08
CA ALA A 69 -2.80 -34.82 -13.04
C ALA A 69 -1.65 -33.98 -13.61
N ILE A 70 -0.91 -34.51 -14.59
CA ILE A 70 0.16 -33.77 -15.29
C ILE A 70 -0.40 -32.53 -15.99
N VAL A 71 -1.49 -32.68 -16.75
CA VAL A 71 -2.14 -31.56 -17.44
C VAL A 71 -2.59 -30.50 -16.44
N GLN A 72 -3.13 -30.89 -15.28
CA GLN A 72 -3.56 -29.97 -14.23
C GLN A 72 -2.38 -29.20 -13.64
N VAL A 73 -1.28 -29.85 -13.26
CA VAL A 73 -0.09 -29.15 -12.76
C VAL A 73 0.45 -28.13 -13.76
N ARG A 74 0.56 -28.52 -15.04
CA ARG A 74 1.09 -27.63 -16.10
C ARG A 74 0.14 -26.48 -16.44
N ARG A 75 -1.17 -26.75 -16.49
CA ARG A 75 -2.22 -25.72 -16.57
C ARG A 75 -2.10 -24.72 -15.42
N GLY A 76 -1.93 -25.24 -14.20
CA GLY A 76 -1.67 -24.45 -13.00
C GLY A 76 -0.44 -23.56 -13.13
N GLY A 77 0.64 -24.07 -13.74
CA GLY A 77 1.83 -23.27 -14.04
C GLY A 77 1.58 -22.14 -15.04
N ALA A 78 0.79 -22.38 -16.09
CA ALA A 78 0.39 -21.33 -17.02
C ALA A 78 -0.48 -20.24 -16.32
N LEU A 79 -1.43 -20.65 -15.49
CA LEU A 79 -2.24 -19.73 -14.66
C LEU A 79 -1.36 -18.89 -13.74
N PHE A 80 -0.37 -19.51 -13.08
CA PHE A 80 0.58 -18.83 -12.20
C PHE A 80 1.37 -17.74 -12.94
N ARG A 81 1.91 -18.05 -14.13
CA ARG A 81 2.66 -17.09 -14.96
C ARG A 81 1.80 -15.95 -15.52
N LEU A 82 0.48 -16.14 -15.59
CA LEU A 82 -0.49 -15.10 -15.94
C LEU A 82 -0.98 -14.29 -14.72
N GLY A 83 -0.47 -14.56 -13.52
CA GLY A 83 -0.90 -13.86 -12.30
C GLY A 83 -2.25 -14.33 -11.74
N ARG A 84 -2.86 -15.39 -12.28
CA ARG A 84 -4.13 -15.97 -11.80
C ARG A 84 -3.89 -16.90 -10.60
N ARG A 85 -3.44 -16.31 -9.48
CA ARG A 85 -2.85 -17.04 -8.34
C ARG A 85 -3.81 -18.00 -7.63
N ASP A 86 -5.07 -17.61 -7.39
CA ASP A 86 -6.04 -18.47 -6.72
C ASP A 86 -6.42 -19.69 -7.57
N GLU A 87 -6.59 -19.49 -8.88
CA GLU A 87 -6.86 -20.58 -9.82
C GLU A 87 -5.65 -21.50 -9.98
N ALA A 88 -4.45 -20.93 -10.03
CA ALA A 88 -3.21 -21.71 -10.03
C ALA A 88 -3.09 -22.55 -8.76
N LEU A 89 -3.35 -21.97 -7.58
CA LEU A 89 -3.31 -22.66 -6.29
C LEU A 89 -4.24 -23.89 -6.28
N ALA A 90 -5.50 -23.70 -6.65
CA ALA A 90 -6.49 -24.77 -6.70
C ALA A 90 -6.10 -25.86 -7.71
N MET A 91 -5.65 -25.46 -8.90
CA MET A 91 -5.29 -26.38 -9.97
C MET A 91 -4.03 -27.19 -9.66
N ILE A 92 -2.98 -26.54 -9.13
CA ILE A 92 -1.72 -27.21 -8.78
C ILE A 92 -1.95 -28.20 -7.64
N ARG A 93 -2.71 -27.83 -6.59
CA ARG A 93 -3.04 -28.75 -5.49
C ARG A 93 -3.81 -29.97 -5.98
N THR A 94 -4.79 -29.77 -6.87
CA THR A 94 -5.56 -30.86 -7.47
C THR A 94 -4.66 -31.80 -8.29
N GLY A 95 -3.78 -31.23 -9.11
CA GLY A 95 -2.84 -32.00 -9.92
C GLY A 95 -1.85 -32.78 -9.06
N LEU A 96 -1.22 -32.15 -8.06
CA LEU A 96 -0.28 -32.80 -7.14
C LEU A 96 -0.91 -33.99 -6.41
N ALA A 97 -2.16 -33.87 -5.95
CA ALA A 97 -2.88 -34.97 -5.29
C ALA A 97 -3.07 -36.20 -6.20
N GLY A 98 -3.05 -36.01 -7.53
CA GLY A 98 -3.15 -37.07 -8.53
C GLY A 98 -1.82 -37.54 -9.12
N LEU A 99 -0.69 -36.90 -8.80
CA LEU A 99 0.63 -37.31 -9.28
C LEU A 99 1.21 -38.40 -8.38
N PRO A 100 1.62 -39.57 -8.92
CA PRO A 100 2.32 -40.59 -8.15
C PRO A 100 3.63 -40.04 -7.56
N THR A 101 3.90 -40.30 -6.27
CA THR A 101 5.08 -39.80 -5.57
C THR A 101 6.34 -40.63 -5.82
N ASP A 102 6.17 -41.89 -6.21
CA ASP A 102 7.21 -42.89 -6.50
C ASP A 102 7.68 -42.88 -7.97
N ASP A 103 6.94 -42.20 -8.87
CA ASP A 103 7.33 -42.04 -10.26
C ASP A 103 8.43 -40.97 -10.40
N ALA A 104 9.66 -41.43 -10.64
CA ALA A 104 10.83 -40.57 -10.83
C ALA A 104 10.72 -39.67 -12.08
N SER A 105 9.96 -40.09 -13.11
CA SER A 105 9.80 -39.29 -14.34
C SER A 105 8.97 -38.02 -14.13
N LEU A 106 8.32 -37.88 -12.97
CA LEU A 106 7.46 -36.76 -12.61
C LEU A 106 8.07 -35.87 -11.52
N ALA A 107 9.32 -36.13 -11.13
CA ALA A 107 9.99 -35.37 -10.08
C ALA A 107 10.13 -33.88 -10.43
N GLU A 108 10.42 -33.55 -11.68
CA GLU A 108 10.48 -32.16 -12.17
C GLU A 108 9.12 -31.46 -12.08
N ASP A 109 8.03 -32.12 -12.53
CA ASP A 109 6.67 -31.57 -12.44
C ASP A 109 6.29 -31.32 -10.97
N ARG A 110 6.61 -32.25 -10.06
CA ARG A 110 6.38 -32.06 -8.60
C ARG A 110 7.23 -30.93 -8.03
N SER A 111 8.51 -30.86 -8.38
CA SER A 111 9.41 -29.81 -7.89
C SER A 111 8.91 -28.41 -8.26
N LYS A 112 8.59 -28.21 -9.55
CA LYS A 112 8.08 -26.92 -10.06
C LYS A 112 6.72 -26.58 -9.45
N ALA A 113 5.82 -27.56 -9.31
CA ALA A 113 4.53 -27.37 -8.67
C ALA A 113 4.67 -26.85 -7.23
N HIS A 114 5.47 -27.53 -6.42
CA HIS A 114 5.75 -27.13 -5.05
C HIS A 114 6.45 -25.76 -4.97
N ALA A 115 7.40 -25.46 -5.88
CA ALA A 115 8.04 -24.14 -5.92
C ALA A 115 7.04 -23.00 -6.23
N MET A 116 6.06 -23.25 -7.10
CA MET A 116 4.98 -22.29 -7.39
C MET A 116 4.03 -22.13 -6.21
N LEU A 117 3.65 -23.21 -5.53
CA LEU A 117 2.86 -23.15 -4.30
C LEU A 117 3.60 -22.37 -3.20
N GLY A 118 4.90 -22.62 -3.04
CA GLY A 118 5.74 -21.87 -2.11
C GLY A 118 5.77 -20.38 -2.43
N ARG A 119 5.82 -20.01 -3.71
CA ARG A 119 5.76 -18.60 -4.11
C ARG A 119 4.38 -17.97 -3.84
N ILE A 120 3.29 -18.69 -4.10
CA ILE A 120 1.93 -18.22 -3.78
C ILE A 120 1.80 -17.98 -2.27
N ALA A 121 2.25 -18.93 -1.45
CA ALA A 121 2.22 -18.81 0.00
C ALA A 121 3.07 -17.63 0.50
N ALA A 122 4.28 -17.46 -0.06
CA ALA A 122 5.15 -16.33 0.28
C ALA A 122 4.53 -14.97 -0.10
N ASP A 123 3.91 -14.88 -1.29
CA ASP A 123 3.19 -13.67 -1.73
C ASP A 123 1.97 -13.39 -0.82
N ALA A 124 1.39 -14.41 -0.17
CA ALA A 124 0.33 -14.29 0.83
C ALA A 124 0.83 -14.11 2.28
N PHE A 125 2.15 -13.96 2.48
CA PHE A 125 2.82 -13.89 3.79
C PHE A 125 2.65 -15.13 4.70
N ASP A 126 2.25 -16.27 4.14
CA ASP A 126 2.33 -17.57 4.81
C ASP A 126 3.74 -18.14 4.62
N TYR A 127 4.72 -17.59 5.35
CA TYR A 127 6.12 -17.99 5.20
C TYR A 127 6.39 -19.40 5.75
N ALA A 128 5.61 -19.84 6.74
CA ALA A 128 5.70 -21.21 7.24
C ALA A 128 5.22 -22.22 6.17
N GLY A 129 4.06 -21.96 5.55
CA GLY A 129 3.57 -22.74 4.42
C GLY A 129 4.51 -22.67 3.21
N ALA A 130 5.05 -21.48 2.91
CA ALA A 130 6.03 -21.31 1.84
C ALA A 130 7.29 -22.17 2.06
N ALA A 131 7.85 -22.16 3.28
CA ALA A 131 9.00 -22.99 3.63
C ALA A 131 8.70 -24.49 3.47
N ALA A 132 7.51 -24.95 3.90
CA ALA A 132 7.10 -26.34 3.73
C ALA A 132 7.03 -26.74 2.25
N GLU A 133 6.45 -25.91 1.40
CA GLU A 133 6.34 -26.15 -0.04
C GLU A 133 7.72 -26.11 -0.73
N TYR A 134 8.57 -25.12 -0.42
CA TYR A 134 9.91 -25.09 -0.99
C TYR A 134 10.79 -26.26 -0.55
N ALA A 135 10.62 -26.79 0.66
CA ALA A 135 11.29 -28.01 1.09
C ALA A 135 10.82 -29.24 0.28
N GLN A 136 9.53 -29.32 -0.08
CA GLN A 136 9.04 -30.35 -1.01
C GLN A 136 9.60 -30.15 -2.42
N ALA A 137 9.73 -28.91 -2.88
CA ALA A 137 10.34 -28.60 -4.17
C ALA A 137 11.80 -29.09 -4.21
N GLU A 138 12.56 -28.79 -3.16
CA GLU A 138 13.95 -29.24 -2.99
C GLU A 138 14.06 -30.77 -3.05
N LYS A 139 13.22 -31.47 -2.29
CA LYS A 139 13.21 -32.95 -2.23
C LYS A 139 12.93 -33.60 -3.60
N ASN A 140 12.13 -32.95 -4.44
CA ASN A 140 11.77 -33.46 -5.77
C ASN A 140 12.69 -32.94 -6.88
N ALA A 141 13.60 -32.00 -6.60
CA ALA A 141 14.47 -31.44 -7.61
C ALA A 141 15.51 -32.46 -8.10
N VAL A 142 15.52 -32.70 -9.42
CA VAL A 142 16.43 -33.67 -10.07
C VAL A 142 17.56 -33.00 -10.84
N VAL A 143 17.50 -31.68 -11.03
CA VAL A 143 18.55 -30.88 -11.69
C VAL A 143 19.01 -29.74 -10.78
N PRO A 144 20.28 -29.30 -10.88
CA PRO A 144 20.82 -28.23 -10.03
C PRO A 144 20.03 -26.92 -10.10
N ALA A 145 19.48 -26.56 -11.26
CA ALA A 145 18.71 -25.33 -11.44
C ALA A 145 17.44 -25.33 -10.55
N ASP A 146 16.65 -26.39 -10.60
CA ASP A 146 15.44 -26.53 -9.78
C ASP A 146 15.78 -26.60 -8.28
N MET A 147 16.89 -27.27 -7.94
CA MET A 147 17.40 -27.34 -6.57
C MET A 147 17.73 -25.94 -6.04
N LEU A 148 18.43 -25.12 -6.82
CA LEU A 148 18.77 -23.75 -6.45
C LEU A 148 17.52 -22.84 -6.36
N ILE A 149 16.54 -23.01 -7.25
CA ILE A 149 15.27 -22.27 -7.16
C ILE A 149 14.56 -22.59 -5.84
N ALA A 150 14.47 -23.87 -5.49
CA ALA A 150 13.85 -24.31 -4.23
C ALA A 150 14.61 -23.78 -3.01
N LEU A 151 15.93 -23.90 -2.98
CA LEU A 151 16.77 -23.41 -1.88
C LEU A 151 16.73 -21.88 -1.72
N LEU A 152 16.64 -21.14 -2.83
CA LEU A 152 16.52 -19.67 -2.79
C LEU A 152 15.18 -19.23 -2.18
N GLY A 153 14.08 -19.90 -2.56
CA GLY A 153 12.76 -19.65 -1.97
C GLY A 153 12.68 -20.07 -0.51
N LEU A 154 13.21 -21.26 -0.20
CA LEU A 154 13.25 -21.83 1.15
C LEU A 154 14.03 -20.92 2.11
N SER A 155 15.24 -20.51 1.75
CA SER A 155 16.05 -19.61 2.58
C SER A 155 15.37 -18.27 2.80
N GLN A 156 14.74 -17.68 1.79
CA GLN A 156 13.97 -16.44 1.94
C GLN A 156 12.84 -16.57 2.98
N ALA A 157 12.07 -17.66 2.92
CA ALA A 157 11.00 -17.91 3.88
C ALA A 157 11.54 -18.17 5.29
N GLN A 158 12.61 -18.94 5.39
CA GLN A 158 13.24 -19.34 6.66
C GLN A 158 13.92 -18.17 7.38
N ILE A 159 14.46 -17.16 6.69
CA ILE A 159 15.06 -15.97 7.33
C ILE A 159 14.11 -15.34 8.37
N PHE A 160 12.80 -15.38 8.13
CA PHE A 160 11.78 -14.78 8.98
C PHE A 160 10.93 -15.79 9.77
N THR A 161 11.23 -17.09 9.67
CA THR A 161 10.48 -18.14 10.40
C THR A 161 11.38 -19.05 11.22
N ASP A 162 12.54 -19.41 10.68
CA ASP A 162 13.60 -20.19 11.35
C ASP A 162 14.98 -19.78 10.79
N PRO A 163 15.63 -18.75 11.37
CA PRO A 163 16.91 -18.25 10.88
C PRO A 163 18.04 -19.29 10.92
N ALA A 164 17.98 -20.27 11.83
CA ALA A 164 18.97 -21.34 11.90
C ALA A 164 18.81 -22.29 10.71
N ALA A 165 17.58 -22.68 10.39
CA ALA A 165 17.30 -23.47 9.20
C ALA A 165 17.65 -22.71 7.90
N ALA A 166 17.47 -21.38 7.87
CA ALA A 166 17.89 -20.55 6.74
C ALA A 166 19.40 -20.68 6.47
N GLY A 167 20.22 -20.60 7.53
CA GLY A 167 21.67 -20.81 7.44
C GLY A 167 22.02 -22.18 6.85
N ALA A 168 21.42 -23.26 7.38
CA ALA A 168 21.64 -24.61 6.88
C ALA A 168 21.20 -24.78 5.41
N THR A 169 20.10 -24.14 5.00
CA THR A 169 19.64 -24.12 3.60
C THR A 169 20.63 -23.40 2.69
N LEU A 170 21.19 -22.27 3.12
CA LEU A 170 22.20 -21.54 2.35
C LEU A 170 23.50 -22.35 2.22
N ASP A 171 23.90 -23.09 3.25
CA ASP A 171 25.09 -23.95 3.17
C ASP A 171 24.89 -25.13 2.20
N ARG A 172 23.68 -25.69 2.12
CA ARG A 172 23.32 -26.66 1.08
C ARG A 172 23.36 -26.03 -0.32
N ALA A 173 22.90 -24.79 -0.47
CA ALA A 173 23.00 -24.08 -1.73
C ALA A 173 24.46 -23.87 -2.18
N ASP A 174 25.37 -23.55 -1.26
CA ASP A 174 26.80 -23.43 -1.57
C ASP A 174 27.39 -24.73 -2.09
N ALA A 175 26.98 -25.89 -1.55
CA ALA A 175 27.43 -27.18 -2.04
C ALA A 175 27.03 -27.38 -3.51
N VAL A 176 25.80 -27.01 -3.88
CA VAL A 176 25.32 -27.08 -5.27
C VAL A 176 26.03 -26.05 -6.16
N LEU A 177 26.19 -24.81 -5.71
CA LEU A 177 26.87 -23.73 -6.45
C LEU A 177 28.36 -23.99 -6.72
N LYS A 178 29.01 -24.84 -5.92
CA LYS A 178 30.41 -25.25 -6.14
C LYS A 178 30.55 -26.20 -7.33
N THR A 179 29.55 -27.05 -7.57
CA THR A 179 29.62 -28.09 -8.60
C THR A 179 28.84 -27.74 -9.87
N ALA A 180 27.81 -26.89 -9.77
CA ALA A 180 26.99 -26.49 -10.89
C ALA A 180 27.58 -25.28 -11.63
N SER A 181 27.46 -25.28 -12.96
CA SER A 181 27.72 -24.09 -13.78
C SER A 181 26.56 -23.11 -13.59
N VAL A 182 26.82 -22.02 -12.88
CA VAL A 182 25.84 -21.01 -12.48
C VAL A 182 26.44 -19.63 -12.68
N ASP A 183 25.68 -18.74 -13.31
CA ASP A 183 26.10 -17.37 -13.59
C ASP A 183 26.25 -16.53 -12.30
N ASN A 184 26.95 -15.41 -12.42
CA ASN A 184 27.22 -14.56 -11.26
C ASN A 184 25.96 -13.88 -10.69
N ALA A 185 24.94 -13.59 -11.50
CA ALA A 185 23.71 -12.98 -11.01
C ALA A 185 22.94 -13.96 -10.11
N SER A 186 22.88 -15.23 -10.53
CA SER A 186 22.33 -16.32 -9.71
C SER A 186 23.12 -16.51 -8.40
N ARG A 187 24.46 -16.45 -8.43
CA ARG A 187 25.29 -16.48 -7.20
C ARG A 187 25.03 -15.28 -6.28
N ALA A 188 24.85 -14.09 -6.87
CA ALA A 188 24.58 -12.86 -6.13
C ALA A 188 23.25 -12.95 -5.36
N LEU A 189 22.23 -13.62 -5.89
CA LEU A 189 20.96 -13.83 -5.18
C LEU A 189 21.15 -14.56 -3.85
N PHE A 190 22.00 -15.60 -3.79
CA PHE A 190 22.30 -16.30 -2.53
C PHE A 190 23.13 -15.45 -1.57
N MET A 191 24.09 -14.66 -2.08
CA MET A 191 24.84 -13.72 -1.24
C MET A 191 23.93 -12.65 -0.63
N ARG A 192 22.92 -12.18 -1.37
CA ARG A 192 21.88 -11.30 -0.83
C ARG A 192 21.06 -11.95 0.28
N ARG A 193 20.71 -13.24 0.16
CA ARG A 193 20.03 -13.98 1.24
C ARG A 193 20.90 -14.13 2.48
N ARG A 194 22.21 -14.37 2.34
CA ARG A 194 23.15 -14.35 3.47
C ARG A 194 23.22 -12.98 4.14
N ALA A 195 23.32 -11.92 3.33
CA ALA A 195 23.29 -10.55 3.85
C ALA A 195 22.02 -10.27 4.65
N MET A 196 20.85 -10.66 4.11
CA MET A 196 19.57 -10.52 4.80
C MET A 196 19.49 -11.35 6.09
N LEU A 197 19.99 -12.60 6.08
CA LEU A 197 20.03 -13.45 7.26
C LEU A 197 20.84 -12.79 8.38
N HIS A 198 22.08 -12.42 8.10
CA HIS A 198 22.97 -11.79 9.09
C HIS A 198 22.42 -10.44 9.56
N MET A 199 21.81 -9.66 8.66
CA MET A 199 21.18 -8.38 9.00
C MET A 199 20.03 -8.55 9.99
N ASN A 200 19.20 -9.59 9.82
CA ASN A 200 18.09 -9.88 10.74
C ASN A 200 18.54 -10.63 12.01
N GLN A 201 19.77 -11.13 12.07
CA GLN A 201 20.42 -11.64 13.28
C GLN A 201 21.16 -10.54 14.07
N GLY A 202 21.21 -9.31 13.54
CA GLY A 202 21.92 -8.18 14.14
C GLY A 202 23.43 -8.15 13.85
N ASP A 203 23.94 -9.07 13.04
CA ASP A 203 25.34 -9.08 12.60
C ASP A 203 25.54 -8.19 11.37
N PHE A 204 25.47 -6.88 11.59
CA PHE A 204 25.49 -5.89 10.52
C PHE A 204 26.82 -5.86 9.76
N GLU A 205 27.94 -6.19 10.40
CA GLU A 205 29.24 -6.25 9.73
C GLU A 205 29.36 -7.44 8.78
N VAL A 206 28.92 -8.63 9.20
CA VAL A 206 28.87 -9.79 8.30
C VAL A 206 27.88 -9.52 7.17
N ALA A 207 26.68 -9.00 7.48
CA ALA A 207 25.68 -8.65 6.49
C ALA A 207 26.20 -7.68 5.42
N ARG A 208 26.94 -6.64 5.85
CA ARG A 208 27.57 -5.67 4.97
C ARG A 208 28.60 -6.34 4.05
N ARG A 209 29.44 -7.25 4.56
CA ARG A 209 30.41 -7.98 3.74
C ARG A 209 29.74 -8.89 2.71
N ASP A 210 28.69 -9.61 3.10
CA ASP A 210 27.93 -10.46 2.18
C ASP A 210 27.23 -9.64 1.10
N GLY A 211 26.65 -8.49 1.46
CA GLY A 211 26.05 -7.55 0.53
C GLY A 211 27.06 -7.04 -0.50
N LYS A 212 28.26 -6.66 -0.04
CA LYS A 212 29.37 -6.28 -0.93
C LYS A 212 29.78 -7.39 -1.88
N ALA A 213 29.87 -8.63 -1.38
CA ALA A 213 30.17 -9.78 -2.22
C ALA A 213 29.10 -9.97 -3.31
N ALA A 214 27.81 -9.76 -2.99
CA ALA A 214 26.75 -9.76 -3.98
C ALA A 214 26.94 -8.66 -5.03
N VAL A 215 27.26 -7.42 -4.61
CA VAL A 215 27.51 -6.31 -5.54
C VAL A 215 28.72 -6.59 -6.44
N GLN A 216 29.79 -7.19 -5.90
CA GLN A 216 30.98 -7.56 -6.68
C GLN A 216 30.66 -8.62 -7.75
N LEU A 217 29.84 -9.62 -7.42
CA LEU A 217 29.38 -10.62 -8.39
C LEU A 217 28.59 -9.97 -9.55
N LEU A 218 27.87 -8.89 -9.26
CA LEU A 218 27.11 -8.10 -10.26
C LEU A 218 27.98 -7.09 -11.03
N GLY A 219 29.30 -7.09 -10.83
CA GLY A 219 30.22 -6.21 -11.55
C GLY A 219 30.54 -4.90 -10.82
N GLY A 220 30.16 -4.77 -9.55
CA GLY A 220 30.53 -3.64 -8.70
C GLY A 220 29.61 -2.43 -8.83
N ILE A 221 30.11 -1.28 -8.37
CA ILE A 221 29.40 0.00 -8.50
C ILE A 221 29.70 0.59 -9.89
N THR A 222 28.69 0.67 -10.75
CA THR A 222 28.82 1.23 -12.11
C THR A 222 27.69 2.21 -12.42
N ASN A 223 27.86 2.99 -13.49
CA ASN A 223 26.83 3.92 -13.99
C ASN A 223 25.68 3.21 -14.74
N ARG A 224 25.72 1.88 -14.87
CA ARG A 224 24.60 1.07 -15.36
C ARG A 224 24.03 0.26 -14.19
N THR A 225 22.73 0.13 -14.21
CA THR A 225 21.97 -0.49 -13.13
C THR A 225 20.76 -1.20 -13.70
N ASP A 226 20.54 -2.43 -13.25
CA ASP A 226 19.26 -3.12 -13.34
C ASP A 226 18.59 -3.27 -11.96
N LEU A 227 17.48 -3.99 -11.90
CA LEU A 227 16.73 -4.16 -10.65
C LEU A 227 17.45 -5.02 -9.61
N LEU A 228 18.31 -5.94 -10.04
CA LEU A 228 19.10 -6.78 -9.14
C LEU A 228 20.26 -5.98 -8.55
N ASP A 229 20.91 -5.11 -9.34
CA ASP A 229 21.85 -4.10 -8.87
C ASP A 229 21.22 -3.23 -7.79
N VAL A 230 20.03 -2.67 -8.04
CA VAL A 230 19.32 -1.81 -7.08
C VAL A 230 19.15 -2.52 -5.75
N SER A 231 18.63 -3.75 -5.77
CA SER A 231 18.37 -4.47 -4.53
C SER A 231 19.67 -4.88 -3.82
N ALA A 232 20.71 -5.32 -4.53
CA ALA A 232 22.00 -5.69 -3.92
C ALA A 232 22.71 -4.48 -3.27
N ARG A 233 22.74 -3.35 -3.96
CA ARG A 233 23.33 -2.09 -3.45
C ARG A 233 22.50 -1.56 -2.28
N SER A 234 21.18 -1.69 -2.34
CA SER A 234 20.29 -1.31 -1.23
C SER A 234 20.42 -2.22 0.00
N ASP A 235 20.59 -3.54 -0.18
CA ASP A 235 20.85 -4.49 0.92
C ASP A 235 22.15 -4.09 1.64
N THR A 236 23.19 -3.81 0.87
CA THR A 236 24.49 -3.35 1.37
C THR A 236 24.38 -2.02 2.10
N ALA A 237 23.64 -1.05 1.54
CA ALA A 237 23.45 0.25 2.16
C ALA A 237 22.70 0.18 3.49
N ILE A 238 21.64 -0.66 3.58
CA ILE A 238 20.90 -0.84 4.84
C ILE A 238 21.80 -1.48 5.89
N ALA A 239 22.54 -2.53 5.55
CA ALA A 239 23.49 -3.15 6.48
C ALA A 239 24.56 -2.15 6.95
N ALA A 240 25.09 -1.32 6.03
CA ALA A 240 26.02 -0.25 6.35
C ALA A 240 25.40 0.81 7.29
N LEU A 241 24.16 1.26 7.04
CA LEU A 241 23.45 2.21 7.91
C LEU A 241 23.23 1.66 9.32
N LEU A 242 22.79 0.40 9.41
CA LEU A 242 22.58 -0.28 10.69
C LEU A 242 23.90 -0.51 11.45
N GLY A 243 25.00 -0.73 10.73
CA GLY A 243 26.36 -0.82 11.27
C GLY A 243 27.06 0.52 11.53
N GLY A 244 26.41 1.66 11.26
CA GLY A 244 26.99 3.00 11.49
C GLY A 244 27.92 3.53 10.39
N HIS A 245 28.03 2.86 9.24
CA HIS A 245 28.84 3.27 8.09
C HIS A 245 28.07 4.18 7.13
N GLU A 246 27.64 5.34 7.62
CA GLU A 246 26.72 6.21 6.88
C GLU A 246 27.25 6.69 5.51
N GLU A 247 28.55 6.99 5.38
CA GLU A 247 29.13 7.46 4.10
C GLU A 247 29.14 6.36 3.03
N GLU A 248 29.54 5.14 3.41
CA GLU A 248 29.50 3.97 2.53
C GLU A 248 28.07 3.68 2.07
N ALA A 249 27.10 3.75 2.98
CA ALA A 249 25.70 3.53 2.62
C ALA A 249 25.17 4.56 1.60
N ARG A 250 25.55 5.83 1.76
CA ARG A 250 25.20 6.89 0.81
C ARG A 250 25.84 6.65 -0.55
N GLU A 251 27.08 6.17 -0.60
CA GLU A 251 27.70 5.76 -1.86
C GLU A 251 26.84 4.70 -2.57
N TYR A 252 26.53 3.58 -1.92
CA TYR A 252 25.70 2.53 -2.53
C TYR A 252 24.32 3.03 -2.98
N LEU A 253 23.64 3.83 -2.15
CA LEU A 253 22.32 4.40 -2.48
C LEU A 253 22.39 5.34 -3.69
N ALA A 254 23.44 6.15 -3.83
CA ALA A 254 23.59 7.07 -4.98
C ALA A 254 23.63 6.33 -6.32
N TYR A 255 24.13 5.10 -6.30
CA TYR A 255 24.21 4.21 -7.46
C TYR A 255 23.00 3.26 -7.62
N THR A 256 21.92 3.48 -6.88
CA THR A 256 20.62 2.82 -7.16
C THR A 256 19.70 3.66 -8.03
N GLY A 257 19.97 4.97 -8.14
CA GLY A 257 19.02 5.93 -8.71
C GLY A 257 17.85 6.30 -7.77
N ALA A 258 17.82 5.76 -6.55
CA ALA A 258 16.83 6.13 -5.55
C ALA A 258 16.91 7.63 -5.24
N GLY A 259 15.77 8.32 -5.30
CA GLY A 259 15.69 9.75 -5.04
C GLY A 259 16.20 10.64 -6.18
N ARG A 260 16.37 10.13 -7.40
CA ARG A 260 16.77 10.90 -8.58
C ARG A 260 15.89 10.54 -9.79
N SER A 261 14.64 11.01 -9.80
CA SER A 261 13.81 10.89 -10.99
C SER A 261 13.91 12.15 -11.85
N THR A 262 14.33 12.01 -13.10
CA THR A 262 14.34 13.11 -14.08
C THR A 262 12.96 13.38 -14.69
N LYS A 263 11.99 12.47 -14.48
CA LYS A 263 10.62 12.55 -15.00
C LYS A 263 9.64 11.96 -13.98
N GLY A 264 8.83 12.84 -13.39
CA GLY A 264 7.83 12.47 -12.38
C GLY A 264 8.44 12.33 -10.98
N GLU A 265 7.71 12.78 -9.97
CA GLU A 265 8.10 12.66 -8.56
C GLU A 265 7.67 11.28 -8.03
N PHE A 266 8.54 10.58 -7.30
CA PHE A 266 8.06 9.52 -6.43
C PHE A 266 7.39 10.15 -5.21
N SER A 267 6.15 10.56 -5.41
CA SER A 267 5.31 11.02 -4.32
C SER A 267 4.87 9.80 -3.49
N PRO A 268 4.69 9.97 -2.18
CA PRO A 268 4.03 8.97 -1.36
C PRO A 268 2.71 8.51 -1.97
N GLY A 269 2.31 7.26 -1.71
CA GLY A 269 1.03 6.73 -2.14
C GLY A 269 -0.13 7.59 -1.66
N ALA A 270 -1.20 7.61 -2.47
CA ALA A 270 -2.45 8.26 -2.10
C ALA A 270 -3.06 7.61 -0.85
N GLN A 271 -2.85 6.30 -0.68
CA GLN A 271 -3.08 5.59 0.57
C GLN A 271 -1.80 4.89 0.99
N MET A 272 -1.16 5.41 2.03
CA MET A 272 0.10 4.91 2.56
C MET A 272 0.12 5.10 4.08
N LYS A 273 -0.57 4.20 4.78
CA LYS A 273 -0.70 4.21 6.24
C LYS A 273 0.37 3.28 6.85
N ALA A 274 1.00 3.73 7.94
CA ALA A 274 1.79 2.83 8.79
C ALA A 274 0.86 1.87 9.56
N PRO A 275 1.29 0.64 9.89
CA PRO A 275 0.53 -0.22 10.79
C PRO A 275 0.29 0.46 12.13
N ASP A 276 -0.79 0.14 12.83
CA ASP A 276 -0.97 0.57 14.21
C ASP A 276 -0.07 -0.28 15.15
N CYS A 277 0.39 0.30 16.25
CA CYS A 277 1.18 -0.44 17.24
C CYS A 277 0.30 -1.45 18.00
N GLY A 278 0.91 -2.55 18.45
CA GLY A 278 0.23 -3.71 19.04
C GLY A 278 -0.13 -4.75 17.97
N GLY A 279 -1.35 -5.29 18.07
CA GLY A 279 -1.83 -6.36 17.19
C GLY A 279 -1.19 -7.72 17.48
N GLU A 280 -1.43 -8.70 16.62
CA GLU A 280 -0.95 -10.08 16.78
C GLU A 280 0.59 -10.17 16.85
N ALA A 281 1.30 -9.28 16.16
CA ALA A 281 2.76 -9.27 16.12
C ALA A 281 3.43 -8.43 17.25
N ASP A 282 2.64 -7.91 18.21
CA ASP A 282 3.13 -7.02 19.29
C ASP A 282 4.06 -5.90 18.77
N LEU A 283 3.62 -5.18 17.74
CA LEU A 283 4.44 -4.10 17.15
C LEU A 283 4.63 -2.97 18.16
N ARG A 284 5.87 -2.71 18.56
CA ARG A 284 6.23 -1.66 19.51
C ARG A 284 6.69 -0.40 18.79
N PRO A 285 6.52 0.78 19.41
CA PRO A 285 6.92 2.05 18.79
C PRO A 285 8.37 2.13 18.31
N GLU A 286 9.27 1.42 18.97
CA GLU A 286 10.69 1.31 18.66
C GLU A 286 11.02 0.30 17.55
N ASP A 287 10.10 -0.62 17.25
CA ASP A 287 10.32 -1.62 16.20
C ASP A 287 10.41 -0.92 14.84
N VAL A 288 11.45 -1.28 14.10
CA VAL A 288 11.70 -0.78 12.75
C VAL A 288 11.65 -1.94 11.78
N GLY A 289 10.90 -1.75 10.69
CA GLY A 289 10.91 -2.63 9.52
C GLY A 289 11.46 -1.92 8.30
N VAL A 290 12.05 -2.67 7.37
CA VAL A 290 12.28 -2.22 6.00
C VAL A 290 11.61 -3.22 5.07
N VAL A 291 10.75 -2.71 4.19
CA VAL A 291 10.00 -3.52 3.21
C VAL A 291 10.41 -3.09 1.81
N GLU A 292 10.71 -4.07 0.96
CA GLU A 292 10.88 -3.88 -0.48
C GLU A 292 9.56 -4.18 -1.19
N PHE A 293 9.13 -3.31 -2.11
CA PHE A 293 7.89 -3.50 -2.86
C PHE A 293 7.96 -2.92 -4.27
N SER A 294 7.01 -3.34 -5.11
CA SER A 294 6.88 -2.90 -6.50
C SER A 294 5.44 -2.48 -6.79
N ILE A 295 5.27 -1.45 -7.62
CA ILE A 295 3.96 -0.86 -7.95
C ILE A 295 3.56 -1.23 -9.39
N GLY A 296 2.36 -1.79 -9.54
CA GLY A 296 1.73 -2.14 -10.83
C GLY A 296 1.27 -0.92 -11.64
N ASP A 297 0.81 -1.14 -12.87
CA ASP A 297 0.32 -0.07 -13.77
C ASP A 297 -0.98 0.57 -13.26
N ASP A 298 -1.73 -0.16 -12.46
CA ASP A 298 -2.95 0.26 -11.78
C ASP A 298 -2.69 0.97 -10.44
N GLY A 299 -1.41 1.16 -10.10
CA GLY A 299 -0.98 1.80 -8.87
C GLY A 299 -1.10 0.96 -7.60
N THR A 300 -1.41 -0.33 -7.70
CA THR A 300 -1.35 -1.26 -6.56
C THR A 300 0.04 -1.81 -6.31
N VAL A 301 0.28 -2.32 -5.11
CA VAL A 301 1.47 -3.12 -4.84
C VAL A 301 1.33 -4.52 -5.44
N ILE A 302 2.21 -4.86 -6.38
CA ILE A 302 2.23 -6.17 -7.07
C ILE A 302 3.17 -7.18 -6.39
N GLN A 303 4.06 -6.70 -5.52
CA GLN A 303 4.94 -7.52 -4.70
C GLN A 303 5.36 -6.71 -3.47
N ALA A 304 5.36 -7.33 -2.30
CA ALA A 304 5.96 -6.80 -1.07
C ALA A 304 6.77 -7.89 -0.38
N THR A 305 7.94 -7.57 0.16
CA THR A 305 8.84 -8.52 0.81
C THR A 305 9.59 -7.85 1.96
N PRO A 306 9.62 -8.45 3.17
CA PRO A 306 10.44 -7.95 4.25
C PRO A 306 11.94 -8.05 3.91
N ILE A 307 12.69 -7.01 4.25
CA ILE A 307 14.15 -6.95 4.11
C ILE A 307 14.82 -7.02 5.49
N TYR A 308 14.31 -6.24 6.45
CA TYR A 308 14.84 -6.15 7.80
C TYR A 308 13.71 -5.89 8.80
N ALA A 309 13.81 -6.45 10.00
CA ALA A 309 13.09 -5.92 11.16
C ALA A 309 13.90 -6.09 12.46
N SER A 310 13.86 -5.08 13.34
CA SER A 310 14.56 -5.12 14.63
C SER A 310 13.95 -6.10 15.66
N GLY A 311 12.70 -6.51 15.48
CA GLY A 311 11.97 -7.36 16.43
C GLY A 311 11.65 -8.76 15.91
N GLY A 312 12.41 -9.25 14.92
CA GLY A 312 12.29 -10.60 14.40
C GLY A 312 11.26 -10.76 13.28
N GLY A 313 11.09 -12.02 12.86
CA GLY A 313 10.38 -12.36 11.62
C GLY A 313 8.88 -12.07 11.62
N GLU A 314 8.17 -12.31 12.73
CA GLU A 314 6.74 -12.00 12.84
C GLU A 314 6.46 -10.51 12.60
N LYS A 315 7.29 -9.64 13.18
CA LYS A 315 7.17 -8.18 12.98
C LYS A 315 7.51 -7.77 11.56
N ALA A 316 8.53 -8.40 10.96
CA ALA A 316 8.89 -8.16 9.57
C ALA A 316 7.71 -8.47 8.63
N LEU A 317 7.03 -9.59 8.86
CA LEU A 317 5.85 -10.00 8.10
C LEU A 317 4.66 -9.06 8.34
N ALA A 318 4.45 -8.60 9.58
CA ALA A 318 3.40 -7.64 9.90
C ALA A 318 3.60 -6.29 9.17
N PHE A 319 4.83 -5.78 9.13
CA PHE A 319 5.15 -4.58 8.34
C PHE A 319 4.90 -4.80 6.85
N ALA A 320 5.39 -5.92 6.30
CA ALA A 320 5.22 -6.21 4.88
C ALA A 320 3.75 -6.40 4.46
N ARG A 321 2.91 -6.94 5.36
CA ARG A 321 1.47 -7.13 5.12
C ARG A 321 0.74 -5.83 4.84
N ILE A 322 0.99 -4.80 5.64
CA ILE A 322 0.35 -3.49 5.45
C ILE A 322 0.78 -2.81 4.14
N VAL A 323 1.97 -3.10 3.64
CA VAL A 323 2.44 -2.53 2.37
C VAL A 323 1.61 -3.03 1.18
N GLN A 324 1.02 -4.22 1.23
CA GLN A 324 0.14 -4.69 0.15
C GLN A 324 -1.12 -3.82 -0.02
N ASP A 325 -1.54 -3.14 1.04
CA ASP A 325 -2.73 -2.30 1.05
C ASP A 325 -2.42 -0.85 0.62
N TRP A 326 -1.16 -0.57 0.26
CA TRP A 326 -0.76 0.72 -0.27
C TRP A 326 -1.14 0.88 -1.74
N TRP A 327 -1.49 2.12 -2.10
CA TRP A 327 -1.93 2.44 -3.45
C TRP A 327 -1.54 3.85 -3.88
N TRP A 328 -1.33 3.99 -5.18
CA TRP A 328 -1.02 5.24 -5.89
C TRP A 328 -2.03 5.47 -7.01
N ASN A 329 -2.31 6.74 -7.32
CA ASN A 329 -3.18 7.08 -8.45
C ASN A 329 -2.59 6.52 -9.78
N PRO A 330 -3.33 5.68 -10.54
CA PRO A 330 -2.86 5.11 -11.79
C PRO A 330 -2.39 6.15 -12.81
N GLU A 331 -3.08 7.29 -12.89
CA GLU A 331 -2.71 8.36 -13.84
C GLU A 331 -1.37 9.00 -13.47
N GLN A 332 -1.07 9.08 -12.16
CA GLN A 332 0.26 9.50 -11.70
C GLN A 332 1.31 8.43 -12.00
N ILE A 333 1.01 7.16 -11.76
CA ILE A 333 1.94 6.05 -11.98
C ILE A 333 2.34 5.92 -13.45
N LYS A 334 1.43 6.17 -14.39
CA LYS A 334 1.74 6.19 -15.83
C LYS A 334 2.83 7.20 -16.21
N THR A 335 3.05 8.24 -15.40
CA THR A 335 4.13 9.23 -15.63
C THR A 335 5.50 8.75 -15.15
N LEU A 336 5.55 7.72 -14.31
CA LEU A 336 6.78 7.17 -13.73
C LEU A 336 7.28 5.97 -14.55
N PRO A 337 8.54 5.96 -15.02
CA PRO A 337 9.10 4.79 -15.69
C PRO A 337 9.08 3.54 -14.79
N ALA A 338 8.84 2.36 -15.38
CA ALA A 338 8.71 1.09 -14.66
C ALA A 338 9.87 0.79 -13.71
N PHE A 339 11.09 1.12 -14.12
CA PHE A 339 12.29 0.94 -13.31
C PHE A 339 12.19 1.65 -11.94
N TYR A 340 11.65 2.87 -11.87
CA TYR A 340 11.61 3.67 -10.63
C TYR A 340 10.50 3.29 -9.67
N ARG A 341 9.59 2.41 -10.09
CA ARG A 341 8.47 1.94 -9.25
C ARG A 341 8.62 0.49 -8.79
N TYR A 342 9.73 -0.15 -9.15
CA TYR A 342 10.05 -1.53 -8.75
C TYR A 342 11.18 -1.54 -7.72
N ASN A 343 11.17 -2.54 -6.83
CA ASN A 343 12.15 -2.75 -5.76
C ASN A 343 12.37 -1.50 -4.89
N MET A 344 11.30 -0.74 -4.68
CA MET A 344 11.28 0.41 -3.81
C MET A 344 11.41 -0.04 -2.36
N ARG A 345 12.09 0.73 -1.51
CA ARG A 345 12.27 0.38 -0.10
C ARG A 345 11.88 1.51 0.81
N VAL A 346 11.08 1.20 1.82
CA VAL A 346 10.63 2.17 2.82
C VAL A 346 10.97 1.64 4.20
N GLU A 347 11.54 2.49 5.05
CA GLU A 347 11.60 2.18 6.48
C GLU A 347 10.22 2.43 7.09
N MET A 348 9.84 1.62 8.07
CA MET A 348 8.54 1.67 8.71
C MET A 348 8.66 1.50 10.22
N ARG A 349 7.81 2.22 10.96
CA ARG A 349 7.48 1.97 12.38
C ARG A 349 5.98 2.01 12.54
N CYS A 350 5.46 1.31 13.54
CA CYS A 350 4.03 1.34 13.82
C CYS A 350 3.61 2.72 14.35
N SER A 351 2.34 3.09 14.15
CA SER A 351 1.72 4.32 14.61
C SER A 351 1.09 4.12 15.99
N THR A 352 1.31 5.06 16.92
CA THR A 352 0.56 5.14 18.18
C THR A 352 -0.63 6.10 18.08
N ALA A 353 -0.97 6.55 16.86
CA ALA A 353 -2.12 7.42 16.66
C ALA A 353 -3.41 6.63 16.84
N PHE A 354 -4.20 7.02 17.83
CA PHE A 354 -5.60 6.62 17.90
C PHE A 354 -6.36 7.24 16.72
N SER A 355 -7.26 6.47 16.12
CA SER A 355 -8.15 7.00 15.07
C SER A 355 -8.97 8.15 15.63
N ARG A 356 -8.80 9.34 15.05
CA ARG A 356 -9.64 10.51 15.30
C ARG A 356 -10.43 10.76 14.03
N PRO A 357 -11.69 10.30 13.95
CA PRO A 357 -12.53 10.65 12.82
C PRO A 357 -12.54 12.17 12.67
N SER A 358 -12.25 12.65 11.46
CA SER A 358 -12.46 14.06 11.14
C SER A 358 -13.94 14.37 11.17
N ILE A 359 -14.32 15.66 11.18
CA ILE A 359 -15.74 16.06 11.02
C ILE A 359 -16.36 15.40 9.77
N GLY A 360 -15.59 15.27 8.69
CA GLY A 360 -16.05 14.54 7.49
C GLY A 360 -16.24 13.04 7.72
N GLY A 361 -15.38 12.41 8.53
CA GLY A 361 -15.50 10.98 8.88
C GLY A 361 -16.70 10.69 9.79
N GLU A 362 -17.07 11.62 10.67
CA GLU A 362 -18.31 11.52 11.46
C GLU A 362 -19.56 11.64 10.56
N LEU A 363 -19.58 12.61 9.64
CA LEU A 363 -20.66 12.77 8.67
C LEU A 363 -20.81 11.54 7.76
N ASP A 364 -19.68 10.93 7.38
CA ASP A 364 -19.65 9.70 6.61
C ASP A 364 -20.24 8.51 7.40
N SER A 365 -19.83 8.36 8.66
CA SER A 365 -20.37 7.33 9.57
C SER A 365 -21.87 7.52 9.79
N GLU A 366 -22.35 8.75 9.89
CA GLU A 366 -23.77 9.06 10.02
C GLU A 366 -24.55 8.72 8.74
N ALA A 367 -23.97 8.95 7.56
CA ALA A 367 -24.56 8.54 6.28
C ALA A 367 -24.69 7.01 6.18
N VAL A 368 -23.66 6.26 6.58
CA VAL A 368 -23.69 4.80 6.64
C VAL A 368 -24.75 4.32 7.63
N ALA A 369 -24.75 4.84 8.87
CA ALA A 369 -25.73 4.46 9.90
C ALA A 369 -27.17 4.77 9.48
N TRP A 370 -27.41 5.89 8.79
CA TRP A 370 -28.73 6.22 8.24
C TRP A 370 -29.16 5.23 7.14
N LEU A 371 -28.27 4.85 6.24
CA LEU A 371 -28.54 3.84 5.20
C LEU A 371 -28.84 2.47 5.82
N GLU A 372 -28.06 2.03 6.80
CA GLU A 372 -28.29 0.78 7.54
C GLU A 372 -29.65 0.81 8.26
N GLY A 373 -30.00 1.93 8.88
CA GLY A 373 -31.32 2.16 9.48
C GLY A 373 -32.48 2.14 8.46
N LYS A 374 -32.19 2.30 7.17
CA LYS A 374 -33.14 2.12 6.05
C LYS A 374 -33.10 0.71 5.45
N GLY A 375 -32.33 -0.21 6.04
CA GLY A 375 -32.17 -1.58 5.54
C GLY A 375 -31.27 -1.70 4.31
N VAL A 376 -30.43 -0.69 4.04
CA VAL A 376 -29.43 -0.72 2.97
C VAL A 376 -28.08 -1.08 3.57
N THR A 377 -27.52 -2.20 3.13
CA THR A 377 -26.14 -2.55 3.45
C THR A 377 -25.20 -1.74 2.59
N VAL A 378 -24.33 -0.95 3.22
CA VAL A 378 -23.17 -0.35 2.56
C VAL A 378 -22.05 -1.37 2.63
N ALA A 379 -21.45 -1.73 1.48
CA ALA A 379 -20.26 -2.57 1.51
C ALA A 379 -19.19 -1.84 2.33
N PRO A 380 -18.63 -2.48 3.37
CA PRO A 380 -17.61 -1.83 4.19
C PRO A 380 -16.44 -1.40 3.31
N ASP A 381 -15.74 -0.35 3.72
CA ASP A 381 -14.42 -0.08 3.17
C ASP A 381 -13.59 -1.34 3.41
N THR A 382 -13.29 -2.07 2.34
CA THR A 382 -12.51 -3.28 2.48
C THR A 382 -11.15 -2.85 2.98
N GLU A 383 -10.57 -3.54 3.96
CA GLU A 383 -9.20 -3.28 4.43
C GLU A 383 -8.17 -3.23 3.27
N ARG A 384 -8.53 -3.82 2.11
CA ARG A 384 -7.76 -3.81 0.87
C ARG A 384 -8.58 -3.25 -0.31
N PRO A 385 -8.69 -1.92 -0.50
CA PRO A 385 -9.29 -1.38 -1.71
C PRO A 385 -8.31 -1.60 -2.87
N GLY A 386 -8.43 -2.75 -3.53
CA GLY A 386 -7.74 -3.05 -4.78
C GLY A 386 -8.64 -2.82 -6.00
N PRO A 387 -8.09 -2.90 -7.24
CA PRO A 387 -8.83 -2.78 -8.49
C PRO A 387 -10.02 -3.75 -8.57
N ALA A 388 -9.88 -4.94 -7.97
CA ALA A 388 -10.97 -5.91 -7.86
C ALA A 388 -12.12 -5.41 -6.98
N THR A 389 -11.81 -4.83 -5.81
CA THR A 389 -12.82 -4.20 -4.93
C THR A 389 -13.51 -3.05 -5.66
N LEU A 390 -12.74 -2.15 -6.30
CA LEU A 390 -13.32 -1.03 -7.06
C LEU A 390 -14.21 -1.53 -8.20
N ALA A 391 -13.78 -2.56 -8.94
CA ALA A 391 -14.59 -3.18 -9.98
C ALA A 391 -15.88 -3.80 -9.43
N ALA A 392 -15.81 -4.50 -8.29
CA ALA A 392 -16.97 -5.07 -7.60
C ALA A 392 -17.93 -3.99 -7.10
N GLN A 393 -17.44 -2.87 -6.57
CA GLN A 393 -18.28 -1.74 -6.13
C GLN A 393 -18.95 -1.04 -7.31
N ARG A 394 -18.24 -0.84 -8.43
CA ARG A 394 -18.83 -0.31 -9.67
C ARG A 394 -19.88 -1.27 -10.25
N GLU A 395 -19.64 -2.58 -10.18
CA GLU A 395 -20.63 -3.60 -10.55
C GLU A 395 -21.86 -3.55 -9.63
N ALA A 396 -21.67 -3.42 -8.32
CA ALA A 396 -22.76 -3.29 -7.36
C ALA A 396 -23.63 -2.06 -7.67
N LEU A 397 -23.02 -0.93 -8.06
CA LEU A 397 -23.77 0.24 -8.53
C LEU A 397 -24.55 -0.07 -9.82
N ARG A 398 -23.94 -0.72 -10.81
CA ARG A 398 -24.65 -1.12 -12.05
C ARG A 398 -25.83 -2.06 -11.78
N GLN A 399 -25.67 -3.01 -10.87
CA GLN A 399 -26.74 -3.93 -10.47
C GLN A 399 -27.86 -3.23 -9.69
N ALA A 400 -27.51 -2.30 -8.79
CA ALA A 400 -28.50 -1.49 -8.09
C ALA A 400 -29.32 -0.64 -9.08
N ASP A 401 -28.64 -0.05 -10.08
CA ASP A 401 -29.27 0.78 -11.12
C ASP A 401 -30.24 -0.02 -11.98
N ALA A 402 -29.86 -1.24 -12.39
CA ALA A 402 -30.69 -2.11 -13.20
C ALA A 402 -31.85 -2.76 -12.42
N GLY A 403 -31.62 -3.12 -11.15
CA GLY A 403 -32.59 -3.88 -10.35
C GLY A 403 -33.59 -3.03 -9.57
N LYS A 404 -33.12 -1.99 -8.87
CA LYS A 404 -33.94 -1.14 -7.99
C LYS A 404 -34.14 0.26 -8.55
N GLY A 405 -33.44 0.61 -9.62
CA GLY A 405 -33.49 1.90 -10.29
C GLY A 405 -32.39 2.84 -9.82
N ALA A 406 -31.97 3.74 -10.72
CA ALA A 406 -30.86 4.67 -10.49
C ALA A 406 -31.12 5.69 -9.35
N GLU A 407 -32.37 5.94 -8.98
CA GLU A 407 -32.72 6.87 -7.89
C GLU A 407 -33.03 6.13 -6.57
N SER A 408 -32.68 4.84 -6.47
CA SER A 408 -33.01 4.01 -5.31
C SER A 408 -32.02 4.17 -4.15
N LEU A 409 -32.47 3.85 -2.93
CA LEU A 409 -31.60 3.77 -1.75
C LEU A 409 -30.52 2.67 -1.89
N ALA A 410 -30.77 1.61 -2.67
CA ALA A 410 -29.76 0.61 -2.99
C ALA A 410 -28.63 1.21 -3.85
N ALA A 411 -28.98 2.05 -4.83
CA ALA A 411 -27.99 2.78 -5.61
C ALA A 411 -27.21 3.77 -4.73
N LEU A 412 -27.88 4.45 -3.80
CA LEU A 412 -27.20 5.34 -2.85
C LEU A 412 -26.19 4.59 -1.96
N GLY A 413 -26.53 3.39 -1.47
CA GLY A 413 -25.59 2.54 -0.74
C GLY A 413 -24.36 2.13 -1.55
N ALA A 414 -24.54 1.80 -2.84
CA ALA A 414 -23.42 1.51 -3.73
C ALA A 414 -22.57 2.75 -4.04
N ILE A 415 -23.20 3.93 -4.20
CA ILE A 415 -22.47 5.20 -4.37
C ILE A 415 -21.67 5.53 -3.11
N GLN A 416 -22.24 5.34 -1.92
CA GLN A 416 -21.56 5.57 -0.63
C GLN A 416 -20.27 4.74 -0.51
N ALA A 417 -20.30 3.47 -0.92
CA ALA A 417 -19.12 2.61 -0.95
C ALA A 417 -18.04 3.11 -1.95
N LEU A 418 -18.45 3.71 -3.07
CA LEU A 418 -17.52 4.32 -4.02
C LEU A 418 -16.94 5.65 -3.54
N LEU A 419 -17.72 6.50 -2.87
CA LEU A 419 -17.25 7.80 -2.37
C LEU A 419 -16.19 7.66 -1.26
N THR A 420 -16.31 6.60 -0.46
CA THR A 420 -15.34 6.25 0.60
C THR A 420 -14.11 5.51 0.07
N ASN A 421 -14.18 4.91 -1.13
CA ASN A 421 -13.05 4.24 -1.74
C ASN A 421 -11.99 5.25 -2.22
N ALA A 422 -10.78 5.14 -1.67
CA ALA A 422 -9.64 6.01 -1.98
C ALA A 422 -9.19 5.94 -3.45
N MET A 423 -9.45 4.83 -4.15
CA MET A 423 -9.08 4.63 -5.55
C MET A 423 -9.99 5.37 -6.54
N VAL A 424 -11.18 5.83 -6.12
CA VAL A 424 -12.11 6.54 -7.02
C VAL A 424 -11.56 7.94 -7.32
N PRO A 425 -11.29 8.29 -8.59
CA PRO A 425 -10.77 9.61 -8.95
C PRO A 425 -11.74 10.74 -8.61
N ASP A 426 -11.22 11.93 -8.29
CA ASP A 426 -12.06 13.10 -7.95
C ASP A 426 -13.06 13.47 -9.06
N ALA A 427 -12.67 13.28 -10.33
CA ALA A 427 -13.54 13.51 -11.49
C ALA A 427 -14.76 12.56 -11.53
N GLU A 428 -14.66 11.38 -10.93
CA GLU A 428 -15.76 10.43 -10.75
C GLU A 428 -16.53 10.70 -9.44
N LYS A 429 -15.83 11.12 -8.37
CA LYS A 429 -16.46 11.44 -7.07
C LYS A 429 -17.49 12.54 -7.16
N LYS A 430 -17.22 13.61 -7.93
CA LYS A 430 -18.14 14.75 -8.05
C LYS A 430 -19.53 14.36 -8.59
N PRO A 431 -19.66 13.75 -9.79
CA PRO A 431 -20.97 13.34 -10.30
C PRO A 431 -21.66 12.30 -9.41
N LEU A 432 -20.89 11.39 -8.80
CA LEU A 432 -21.42 10.43 -7.82
C LEU A 432 -21.99 11.14 -6.59
N ALA A 433 -21.29 12.11 -6.01
CA ALA A 433 -21.74 12.87 -4.85
C ALA A 433 -22.95 13.76 -5.16
N THR A 434 -23.01 14.36 -6.36
CA THR A 434 -24.19 15.09 -6.84
C THR A 434 -25.43 14.18 -6.89
N ARG A 435 -25.27 12.98 -7.46
CA ARG A 435 -26.34 11.98 -7.54
C ARG A 435 -26.74 11.49 -6.14
N ALA A 436 -25.77 11.21 -5.28
CA ALA A 436 -26.02 10.79 -3.91
C ALA A 436 -26.82 11.82 -3.12
N LEU A 437 -26.47 13.11 -3.25
CA LEU A 437 -27.19 14.21 -2.63
C LEU A 437 -28.65 14.30 -3.12
N ALA A 438 -28.90 14.10 -4.41
CA ALA A 438 -30.24 14.10 -4.98
C ALA A 438 -31.09 12.95 -4.41
N ILE A 439 -30.56 11.73 -4.40
CA ILE A 439 -31.26 10.54 -3.86
C ILE A 439 -31.51 10.72 -2.36
N ALA A 440 -30.51 11.13 -1.58
CA ALA A 440 -30.63 11.37 -0.15
C ALA A 440 -31.70 12.45 0.15
N THR A 441 -31.75 13.51 -0.67
CA THR A 441 -32.76 14.57 -0.54
C THR A 441 -34.16 14.05 -0.81
N ALA A 442 -34.35 13.30 -1.91
CA ALA A 442 -35.64 12.70 -2.26
C ALA A 442 -36.12 11.68 -1.21
N ALA A 443 -35.19 10.96 -0.58
CA ALA A 443 -35.46 10.01 0.49
C ALA A 443 -35.66 10.65 1.88
N GLY A 444 -35.63 11.98 1.98
CA GLY A 444 -35.83 12.69 3.24
C GLY A 444 -34.70 12.48 4.25
N ALA A 445 -33.45 12.32 3.78
CA ALA A 445 -32.30 12.15 4.65
C ALA A 445 -32.14 13.34 5.62
N PRO A 446 -31.62 13.12 6.85
CA PRO A 446 -31.24 14.19 7.78
C PRO A 446 -30.22 15.16 7.17
N ALA A 447 -30.14 16.38 7.71
CA ALA A 447 -29.24 17.39 7.19
C ALA A 447 -27.75 17.00 7.25
N PRO A 448 -27.23 16.31 8.30
CA PRO A 448 -25.84 15.85 8.32
C PRO A 448 -25.51 14.85 7.20
N VAL A 449 -26.44 13.93 6.88
CA VAL A 449 -26.28 12.98 5.77
C VAL A 449 -26.21 13.72 4.42
N ARG A 450 -27.08 14.72 4.21
CA ARG A 450 -27.02 15.57 3.00
C ARG A 450 -25.72 16.37 2.96
N LEU A 451 -25.27 16.86 4.12
CA LEU A 451 -24.03 17.61 4.25
C LEU A 451 -22.81 16.77 3.84
N ASN A 452 -22.76 15.47 4.18
CA ASN A 452 -21.70 14.56 3.74
C ASN A 452 -21.51 14.58 2.21
N TYR A 453 -22.61 14.38 1.47
CA TYR A 453 -22.60 14.37 0.01
C TYR A 453 -22.33 15.76 -0.58
N ALA A 454 -22.92 16.81 -0.02
CA ALA A 454 -22.70 18.18 -0.47
C ALA A 454 -21.23 18.61 -0.31
N MET A 455 -20.59 18.24 0.81
CA MET A 455 -19.17 18.51 1.05
C MET A 455 -18.28 17.73 0.10
N THR A 456 -18.59 16.46 -0.16
CA THR A 456 -17.85 15.65 -1.14
C THR A 456 -17.98 16.22 -2.54
N MET A 457 -19.19 16.64 -2.95
CA MET A 457 -19.44 17.30 -4.24
C MET A 457 -18.68 18.63 -4.37
N LEU A 458 -18.61 19.42 -3.30
CA LEU A 458 -17.92 20.72 -3.28
C LEU A 458 -16.40 20.57 -3.36
N THR A 459 -15.87 19.53 -2.73
CA THR A 459 -14.42 19.31 -2.60
C THR A 459 -13.84 18.46 -3.72
N ALA A 460 -14.63 17.57 -4.31
CA ALA A 460 -14.26 16.82 -5.51
C ALA A 460 -14.08 17.78 -6.69
N ASP A 461 -12.88 17.75 -7.31
CA ASP A 461 -12.50 18.58 -8.46
C ASP A 461 -12.36 20.08 -8.16
N ALA A 462 -11.81 20.42 -6.99
CA ALA A 462 -11.56 21.80 -6.60
C ALA A 462 -10.08 22.03 -6.23
N PRO A 463 -9.16 22.07 -7.22
CA PRO A 463 -7.70 22.06 -7.02
C PRO A 463 -7.16 23.30 -6.29
N ASP A 464 -8.00 24.31 -6.06
CA ASP A 464 -7.65 25.60 -5.47
C ASP A 464 -8.17 25.78 -4.03
N LEU A 465 -8.94 24.84 -3.48
CA LEU A 465 -9.56 25.00 -2.15
C LEU A 465 -8.54 25.13 -1.01
N TRP A 466 -7.32 24.65 -1.21
CA TRP A 466 -6.21 24.80 -0.27
C TRP A 466 -5.69 26.25 -0.17
N LYS A 467 -5.97 27.11 -1.16
CA LYS A 467 -5.53 28.51 -1.15
C LYS A 467 -6.27 29.31 -0.05
N PRO A 468 -5.60 30.28 0.60
CA PRO A 468 -6.18 31.03 1.72
C PRO A 468 -7.57 31.62 1.41
N GLY A 469 -8.54 31.37 2.30
CA GLY A 469 -9.90 31.90 2.23
C GLY A 469 -10.79 31.38 1.08
N ARG A 470 -10.31 30.44 0.23
CA ARG A 470 -11.15 29.82 -0.82
C ARG A 470 -12.16 28.84 -0.23
N PHE A 471 -11.72 28.00 0.71
CA PHE A 471 -12.60 27.07 1.42
C PHE A 471 -13.77 27.77 2.11
N ARG A 472 -13.49 28.81 2.92
CA ARG A 472 -14.53 29.60 3.58
C ARG A 472 -15.56 30.12 2.60
N ARG A 473 -15.15 30.79 1.52
CA ARG A 473 -16.08 31.34 0.51
C ARG A 473 -16.97 30.29 -0.13
N ALA A 474 -16.48 29.05 -0.26
CA ALA A 474 -17.24 27.95 -0.85
C ALA A 474 -18.26 27.36 0.15
N VAL A 475 -17.91 27.31 1.44
CA VAL A 475 -18.71 26.63 2.49
C VAL A 475 -19.63 27.58 3.25
N GLU A 476 -19.23 28.84 3.45
CA GLU A 476 -19.99 29.85 4.19
C GLU A 476 -21.41 30.09 3.67
N PRO A 477 -21.70 30.05 2.35
CA PRO A 477 -23.09 30.13 1.86
C PRO A 477 -24.00 29.01 2.40
N MET A 478 -23.44 27.82 2.68
CA MET A 478 -24.20 26.68 3.22
C MET A 478 -24.70 26.94 4.65
N LEU A 479 -24.08 27.87 5.40
CA LEU A 479 -24.57 28.27 6.73
C LEU A 479 -25.92 28.99 6.67
N THR A 480 -26.27 29.54 5.51
CA THR A 480 -27.54 30.24 5.27
C THR A 480 -28.56 29.42 4.49
N ASP A 481 -28.15 28.26 3.95
CA ASP A 481 -29.07 27.32 3.33
C ASP A 481 -30.06 26.81 4.39
N PRO A 482 -31.39 26.94 4.19
CA PRO A 482 -32.39 26.52 5.17
C PRO A 482 -32.27 25.06 5.63
N VAL A 483 -31.73 24.16 4.79
CA VAL A 483 -31.54 22.74 5.13
C VAL A 483 -30.53 22.59 6.26
N TYR A 484 -29.37 23.24 6.15
CA TYR A 484 -28.31 23.14 7.16
C TYR A 484 -28.50 24.16 8.27
N ALA A 485 -29.00 25.35 7.97
CA ALA A 485 -29.19 26.42 8.94
C ALA A 485 -30.23 26.08 10.03
N ARG A 486 -31.18 25.18 9.75
CA ARG A 486 -32.19 24.74 10.74
C ARG A 486 -31.74 23.56 11.59
N ASP A 487 -30.75 22.81 11.13
CA ASP A 487 -30.24 21.64 11.82
C ASP A 487 -29.00 22.00 12.66
N PRO A 488 -29.02 21.79 14.00
CA PRO A 488 -27.92 22.20 14.85
C PRO A 488 -26.62 21.42 14.60
N GLN A 489 -26.70 20.13 14.21
CA GLN A 489 -25.52 19.31 13.92
C GLN A 489 -24.83 19.78 12.64
N ALA A 490 -25.58 19.88 11.55
CA ALA A 490 -25.04 20.30 10.26
C ALA A 490 -24.45 21.71 10.32
N ARG A 491 -25.15 22.65 10.98
CA ARG A 491 -24.67 24.02 11.17
C ARG A 491 -23.40 24.09 12.00
N ALA A 492 -23.29 23.28 13.07
CA ALA A 492 -22.10 23.23 13.90
C ALA A 492 -20.90 22.62 13.17
N ALA A 493 -21.12 21.53 12.42
CA ALA A 493 -20.11 20.90 11.59
C ALA A 493 -19.52 21.89 10.56
N LEU A 494 -20.38 22.62 9.84
CA LEU A 494 -19.96 23.66 8.88
C LEU A 494 -19.08 24.74 9.55
N ARG A 495 -19.51 25.27 10.71
CA ARG A 495 -18.75 26.29 11.45
C ARG A 495 -17.38 25.79 11.91
N LEU A 496 -17.32 24.55 12.40
CA LEU A 496 -16.07 23.92 12.83
C LEU A 496 -15.13 23.68 11.64
N MET A 497 -15.63 23.18 10.52
CA MET A 497 -14.83 22.99 9.30
C MET A 497 -14.23 24.31 8.80
N ILE A 498 -15.02 25.40 8.80
CA ILE A 498 -14.52 26.74 8.45
C ILE A 498 -13.44 27.18 9.44
N ALA A 499 -13.71 27.07 10.75
CA ALA A 499 -12.77 27.47 11.79
C ALA A 499 -11.44 26.70 11.73
N ASP A 500 -11.47 25.41 11.39
CA ASP A 500 -10.28 24.57 11.25
C ASP A 500 -9.42 24.94 10.04
N ARG A 501 -10.06 25.33 8.92
CA ARG A 501 -9.35 25.76 7.70
C ARG A 501 -8.83 27.20 7.78
N ASP A 502 -9.53 28.10 8.47
CA ASP A 502 -9.13 29.51 8.63
C ASP A 502 -8.19 29.75 9.82
N ARG A 503 -7.74 28.70 10.52
CA ARG A 503 -6.92 28.76 11.74
C ARG A 503 -5.63 29.58 11.61
N LYS A 504 -5.16 29.88 10.39
CA LYS A 504 -4.07 30.85 10.16
C LYS A 504 -4.40 32.27 10.63
N ARG A 505 -5.68 32.64 10.74
CA ARG A 505 -6.23 33.95 11.11
C ARG A 505 -7.06 33.89 12.41
N GLY A 506 -6.46 33.46 13.52
CA GLY A 506 -7.16 33.10 14.77
C GLY A 506 -8.31 34.02 15.24
N ALA A 507 -8.23 35.33 15.00
CA ALA A 507 -9.31 36.29 15.31
C ALA A 507 -10.62 36.03 14.52
N GLU A 508 -10.55 35.55 13.27
CA GLU A 508 -11.71 35.30 12.42
C GLU A 508 -12.45 34.00 12.77
N SER A 509 -11.78 33.06 13.46
CA SER A 509 -12.33 31.75 13.84
C SER A 509 -13.10 31.75 15.16
N GLU A 510 -12.75 32.65 16.09
CA GLU A 510 -13.32 32.66 17.44
C GLU A 510 -14.84 32.88 17.49
N PRO A 511 -15.45 33.79 16.69
CA PRO A 511 -16.90 33.95 16.67
C PRO A 511 -17.63 32.67 16.26
N LEU A 512 -17.11 31.93 15.28
CA LEU A 512 -17.69 30.66 14.81
C LEU A 512 -17.62 29.59 15.90
N LEU A 513 -16.50 29.51 16.61
CA LEU A 513 -16.34 28.57 17.71
C LEU A 513 -17.27 28.87 18.89
N ARG A 514 -17.44 30.15 19.26
CA ARG A 514 -18.41 30.56 20.29
C ARG A 514 -19.84 30.20 19.89
N GLN A 515 -20.21 30.43 18.62
CA GLN A 515 -21.54 30.05 18.12
C GLN A 515 -21.83 28.56 18.24
N VAL A 516 -20.82 27.68 18.15
CA VAL A 516 -20.98 26.24 18.37
C VAL A 516 -20.99 25.89 19.86
N ALA A 517 -20.05 26.45 20.62
CA ALA A 517 -19.93 26.22 22.05
C ALA A 517 -21.17 26.62 22.85
N ASP A 518 -21.83 27.71 22.41
CA ASP A 518 -22.99 28.31 23.06
C ASP A 518 -24.32 27.91 22.38
N ASP A 519 -24.30 26.98 21.40
CA ASP A 519 -25.53 26.52 20.73
C ASP A 519 -26.40 25.70 21.69
N GLY A 520 -27.50 26.30 22.15
CA GLY A 520 -28.45 25.65 23.06
C GLY A 520 -29.24 24.50 22.44
N ALA A 521 -29.22 24.36 21.10
CA ALA A 521 -29.88 23.26 20.41
C ALA A 521 -29.01 21.98 20.34
N LEU A 522 -27.70 22.08 20.63
CA LEU A 522 -26.83 20.92 20.80
C LEU A 522 -26.86 20.42 22.26
N ALA A 523 -26.76 19.11 22.45
CA ALA A 523 -26.59 18.52 23.78
C ALA A 523 -25.37 19.11 24.51
N ALA A 524 -25.39 19.07 25.85
CA ALA A 524 -24.32 19.67 26.66
C ALA A 524 -22.96 18.99 26.43
N ASN A 525 -22.96 17.67 26.22
CA ASN A 525 -21.79 16.82 25.96
C ASN A 525 -21.61 16.47 24.47
N ASP A 526 -22.21 17.24 23.58
CA ASP A 526 -22.11 17.00 22.14
C ASP A 526 -20.64 17.08 21.65
N PRO A 527 -20.15 16.12 20.84
CA PRO A 527 -18.76 16.10 20.38
C PRO A 527 -18.32 17.38 19.64
N LEU A 528 -19.21 18.01 18.87
CA LEU A 528 -18.93 19.27 18.15
C LEU A 528 -18.81 20.44 19.14
N LYS A 529 -19.68 20.48 20.16
CA LYS A 529 -19.61 21.47 21.23
C LYS A 529 -18.31 21.34 22.03
N VAL A 530 -17.95 20.11 22.42
CA VAL A 530 -16.68 19.82 23.10
C VAL A 530 -15.50 20.23 22.23
N GLY A 531 -15.51 19.87 20.94
CA GLY A 531 -14.46 20.27 19.98
C GLY A 531 -14.33 21.79 19.84
N ALA A 532 -15.43 22.54 19.84
CA ALA A 532 -15.41 24.00 19.80
C ALA A 532 -14.79 24.61 21.07
N LEU A 533 -15.17 24.09 22.24
CA LEU A 533 -14.68 24.54 23.55
C LEU A 533 -13.18 24.31 23.71
N VAL A 534 -12.64 23.17 23.27
CA VAL A 534 -11.19 22.91 23.31
C VAL A 534 -10.42 23.89 22.41
N ARG A 535 -10.97 24.24 21.24
CA ARG A 535 -10.38 25.25 20.34
C ARG A 535 -10.42 26.65 20.96
N LEU A 536 -11.51 27.03 21.62
CA LEU A 536 -11.63 28.30 22.36
C LEU A 536 -10.61 28.37 23.50
N ALA A 537 -10.48 27.30 24.29
CA ALA A 537 -9.49 27.23 25.36
C ALA A 537 -8.06 27.42 24.82
N SER A 538 -7.76 26.79 23.69
CA SER A 538 -6.46 26.94 23.02
C SER A 538 -6.23 28.37 22.49
N LEU A 539 -7.24 29.02 21.92
CA LEU A 539 -7.14 30.41 21.46
C LEU A 539 -6.91 31.39 22.61
N ALA A 540 -7.60 31.21 23.74
CA ALA A 540 -7.41 32.01 24.94
C ALA A 540 -5.99 31.84 25.51
N GLN A 541 -5.49 30.60 25.60
CA GLN A 541 -4.13 30.30 26.04
C GLN A 541 -3.07 30.91 25.11
N ALA A 542 -3.27 30.86 23.79
CA ALA A 542 -2.37 31.47 22.83
C ALA A 542 -2.27 33.00 22.98
N ARG A 543 -3.29 33.65 23.55
CA ARG A 543 -3.30 35.08 23.89
C ARG A 543 -2.79 35.39 25.31
N GLY A 544 -2.44 34.37 26.10
CA GLY A 544 -2.03 34.52 27.49
C GLY A 544 -3.18 34.68 28.48
N ASP A 545 -4.43 34.46 28.06
CA ASP A 545 -5.61 34.55 28.94
C ASP A 545 -5.92 33.17 29.55
N GLY A 546 -5.16 32.82 30.60
CA GLY A 546 -5.29 31.53 31.28
C GLY A 546 -6.65 31.33 31.98
N THR A 547 -7.30 32.42 32.40
CA THR A 547 -8.61 32.37 33.05
C THR A 547 -9.71 32.00 32.06
N ALA A 548 -9.76 32.66 30.90
CA ALA A 548 -10.71 32.31 29.85
C ALA A 548 -10.42 30.91 29.27
N ALA A 549 -9.14 30.53 29.20
CA ALA A 549 -8.75 29.21 28.74
C ALA A 549 -9.27 28.10 29.68
N ARG A 550 -9.11 28.29 31.00
CA ARG A 550 -9.66 27.38 32.02
C ARG A 550 -11.18 27.31 31.96
N ALA A 551 -11.86 28.46 31.92
CA ALA A 551 -13.31 28.52 31.87
C ALA A 551 -13.89 27.81 30.63
N ALA A 552 -13.24 27.93 29.47
CA ALA A 552 -13.64 27.22 28.26
C ALA A 552 -13.39 25.71 28.35
N PHE A 553 -12.26 25.29 28.95
CA PHE A 553 -11.95 23.87 29.12
C PHE A 553 -12.85 23.18 30.16
N ASP A 554 -13.15 23.82 31.28
CA ASP A 554 -14.01 23.26 32.33
C ASP A 554 -15.41 22.94 31.78
N ARG A 555 -15.90 23.75 30.82
CA ARG A 555 -17.16 23.52 30.09
C ARG A 555 -17.16 22.26 29.22
N THR A 556 -16.00 21.70 28.87
CA THR A 556 -15.90 20.48 28.04
C THR A 556 -16.31 19.23 28.81
N GLY A 557 -16.20 19.23 30.14
CA GLY A 557 -16.33 18.03 30.97
C GLY A 557 -15.19 17.02 30.81
N LEU A 558 -14.15 17.33 30.03
CA LEU A 558 -12.96 16.48 29.86
C LEU A 558 -12.04 16.62 31.08
N SER A 559 -11.47 15.50 31.52
CA SER A 559 -10.30 15.52 32.41
C SER A 559 -9.05 15.97 31.63
N ALA A 560 -8.02 16.40 32.35
CA ALA A 560 -6.81 16.94 31.72
C ALA A 560 -6.12 15.96 30.76
N ASN A 561 -6.19 14.66 31.05
CA ASN A 561 -5.63 13.57 30.25
C ASN A 561 -6.56 13.07 29.12
N GLN A 562 -7.82 13.50 29.09
CA GLN A 562 -8.76 13.08 28.04
C GLN A 562 -8.55 13.92 26.78
N CYS A 563 -8.32 13.21 25.68
CA CYS A 563 -8.32 13.79 24.34
C CYS A 563 -9.77 13.87 23.86
N SER A 564 -10.21 15.02 23.32
CA SER A 564 -11.45 15.01 22.55
C SER A 564 -11.22 14.22 21.26
N ILE A 565 -12.19 13.40 20.88
CA ILE A 565 -12.24 12.75 19.57
C ILE A 565 -12.15 13.81 18.45
N MET A 566 -12.68 15.01 18.73
CA MET A 566 -12.80 16.11 17.78
C MET A 566 -11.73 17.20 17.91
N ASP A 567 -10.62 16.94 18.60
CA ASP A 567 -9.53 17.91 18.73
C ASP A 567 -8.74 18.08 17.42
N ALA A 568 -8.75 19.29 16.86
CA ALA A 568 -7.92 19.60 15.70
C ALA A 568 -6.45 19.82 16.10
N PRO A 569 -5.48 19.30 15.32
CA PRO A 569 -4.05 19.41 15.63
C PRO A 569 -3.62 20.87 15.78
N PRO A 570 -2.71 21.20 16.73
CA PRO A 570 -2.27 22.58 16.95
C PRO A 570 -1.69 23.23 15.68
N LYS A 571 -1.81 24.56 15.57
CA LYS A 571 -1.23 25.30 14.43
C LYS A 571 0.29 25.29 14.53
N GLN A 572 0.99 24.80 13.51
CA GLN A 572 2.44 24.97 13.41
C GLN A 572 2.80 26.44 13.18
N LEU A 573 3.72 26.97 13.99
CA LEU A 573 4.23 28.34 13.94
C LEU A 573 5.59 28.41 13.24
N SER A 574 6.41 27.36 13.34
CA SER A 574 7.69 27.27 12.64
C SER A 574 7.49 27.01 11.14
N SER A 575 8.27 27.68 10.29
CA SER A 575 8.38 27.39 8.86
C SER A 575 9.70 26.68 8.58
N PHE A 576 9.68 25.68 7.70
CA PHE A 576 10.88 25.02 7.19
C PHE A 576 11.18 25.52 5.77
N GLY A 577 12.45 25.66 5.43
CA GLY A 577 12.91 26.17 4.13
C GLY A 577 14.11 25.39 3.59
N ALA A 578 14.71 25.90 2.51
CA ALA A 578 15.84 25.25 1.83
C ALA A 578 17.05 25.00 2.74
N ASN A 579 17.26 25.85 3.76
CA ASN A 579 18.36 25.70 4.72
C ASN A 579 18.18 24.51 5.68
N ASP A 580 16.99 23.92 5.76
CA ASP A 580 16.72 22.73 6.58
C ASP A 580 17.01 21.43 5.82
N PHE A 581 17.42 21.51 4.54
CA PHE A 581 17.78 20.35 3.75
C PHE A 581 19.08 19.69 4.28
N PRO A 582 19.12 18.36 4.49
CA PRO A 582 20.29 17.71 5.05
C PRO A 582 21.50 17.84 4.13
N THR A 583 22.60 18.42 4.61
CA THR A 583 23.81 18.68 3.81
C THR A 583 24.39 17.41 3.19
N ASP A 584 24.34 16.28 3.91
CA ASP A 584 24.78 15.00 3.37
C ASP A 584 23.88 14.49 2.24
N ALA A 585 22.55 14.63 2.38
CA ALA A 585 21.63 14.28 1.30
C ALA A 585 21.84 15.21 0.08
N LEU A 586 22.15 16.48 0.31
CA LEU A 586 22.44 17.45 -0.75
C LEU A 586 23.72 17.07 -1.51
N ARG A 587 24.80 16.76 -0.78
CA ARG A 587 26.09 16.33 -1.33
C ARG A 587 25.96 15.08 -2.22
N TRP A 588 25.12 14.15 -1.80
CA TRP A 588 24.85 12.92 -2.54
C TRP A 588 23.65 13.03 -3.51
N GLY A 589 23.04 14.21 -3.65
CA GLY A 589 21.93 14.46 -4.56
C GLY A 589 20.73 13.55 -4.35
N PHE A 590 20.35 13.30 -3.09
CA PHE A 590 19.18 12.50 -2.73
C PHE A 590 17.94 13.38 -2.57
N GLU A 591 16.83 12.94 -3.16
CA GLU A 591 15.49 13.40 -2.81
C GLU A 591 14.71 12.29 -2.13
N GLY A 592 13.64 12.66 -1.43
CA GLY A 592 12.82 11.68 -0.74
C GLY A 592 11.79 12.33 0.16
N TRP A 593 11.25 11.54 1.08
CA TRP A 593 10.25 12.02 2.00
C TRP A 593 10.28 11.21 3.30
N THR A 594 9.78 11.83 4.37
CA THR A 594 9.56 11.16 5.65
C THR A 594 8.21 11.55 6.22
N GLN A 595 7.53 10.57 6.81
CA GLN A 595 6.35 10.78 7.63
C GLN A 595 6.73 10.60 9.08
N LEU A 596 6.40 11.59 9.88
CA LEU A 596 6.74 11.69 11.29
C LEU A 596 5.48 11.61 12.11
N GLN A 597 5.64 11.12 13.34
CA GLN A 597 4.66 11.20 14.40
C GLN A 597 5.28 11.88 15.61
N TYR A 598 4.51 12.74 16.26
CA TYR A 598 4.97 13.45 17.44
C TYR A 598 3.78 13.92 18.29
N ASP A 599 4.09 14.29 19.52
CA ASP A 599 3.15 14.93 20.44
C ASP A 599 3.44 16.44 20.51
N VAL A 600 2.39 17.23 20.73
CA VAL A 600 2.53 18.66 20.97
C VAL A 600 2.15 18.92 22.42
N LYS A 601 3.09 19.45 23.21
CA LYS A 601 2.86 19.84 24.60
C LYS A 601 1.98 21.09 24.68
N ALA A 602 1.38 21.36 25.85
CA ALA A 602 0.58 22.56 26.09
C ALA A 602 1.36 23.87 25.80
N ASP A 603 2.67 23.89 26.02
CA ASP A 603 3.55 25.03 25.74
C ASP A 603 3.89 25.22 24.25
N GLY A 604 3.41 24.34 23.37
CA GLY A 604 3.66 24.37 21.94
C GLY A 604 4.98 23.73 21.50
N SER A 605 5.77 23.18 22.42
CA SER A 605 6.94 22.38 22.08
C SER A 605 6.55 20.97 21.65
N VAL A 606 7.43 20.33 20.86
CA VAL A 606 7.24 18.97 20.38
C VAL A 606 7.88 17.98 21.36
N ALA A 607 7.21 16.85 21.59
CA ALA A 607 7.70 15.69 22.32
C ALA A 607 7.55 14.42 21.49
N ASN A 608 8.29 13.37 21.85
CA ASN A 608 8.15 12.02 21.29
C ASN A 608 8.17 11.97 19.75
N ALA A 609 8.94 12.87 19.12
CA ALA A 609 9.06 12.90 17.67
C ALA A 609 9.78 11.66 17.17
N ARG A 610 9.16 10.96 16.22
CA ARG A 610 9.69 9.74 15.61
C ARG A 610 9.25 9.61 14.17
N THR A 611 10.07 8.95 13.37
CA THR A 611 9.73 8.62 11.98
C THR A 611 8.82 7.40 11.93
N LEU A 612 7.66 7.53 11.30
CA LEU A 612 6.79 6.42 10.94
C LEU A 612 7.19 5.78 9.62
N LEU A 613 7.47 6.59 8.59
CA LEU A 613 7.86 6.13 7.27
C LEU A 613 9.00 6.99 6.72
N SER A 614 9.95 6.41 6.01
CA SER A 614 10.98 7.18 5.29
C SER A 614 11.38 6.50 3.99
N TYR A 615 11.51 7.32 2.95
CA TYR A 615 12.07 6.95 1.66
C TYR A 615 13.16 7.94 1.25
N PRO A 616 14.36 7.49 0.87
CA PRO A 616 14.88 6.13 1.07
C PRO A 616 15.01 5.79 2.58
N PRO A 617 15.18 4.49 2.93
CA PRO A 617 15.33 4.08 4.33
C PRO A 617 16.52 4.77 5.01
N PHE A 618 16.32 5.28 6.21
CA PHE A 618 17.27 5.91 7.12
C PHE A 618 17.95 7.20 6.64
N VAL A 619 17.74 7.63 5.39
CA VAL A 619 18.37 8.84 4.84
C VAL A 619 17.79 10.11 5.46
N PHE A 620 16.46 10.22 5.54
CA PHE A 620 15.77 11.45 5.96
C PHE A 620 15.16 11.38 7.37
N SER A 621 15.18 10.22 8.01
CA SER A 621 14.49 9.96 9.29
C SER A 621 15.04 10.82 10.42
N LYS A 622 16.36 10.87 10.57
CA LYS A 622 17.05 11.69 11.58
C LYS A 622 16.84 13.18 11.32
N ALA A 623 16.94 13.60 10.06
CA ALA A 623 16.72 14.99 9.67
C ALA A 623 15.28 15.44 9.95
N GLY A 624 14.29 14.69 9.47
CA GLY A 624 12.88 14.97 9.71
C GLY A 624 12.54 15.00 11.19
N THR A 625 13.04 14.03 11.97
CA THR A 625 12.84 13.99 13.43
C THR A 625 13.45 15.22 14.10
N LYS A 626 14.66 15.63 13.72
CA LYS A 626 15.30 16.84 14.24
C LYS A 626 14.53 18.11 13.87
N MET A 627 14.08 18.24 12.63
CA MET A 627 13.26 19.38 12.17
C MET A 627 12.00 19.52 13.02
N PHE A 628 11.28 18.43 13.26
CA PHE A 628 10.03 18.48 14.02
C PHE A 628 10.24 18.58 15.53
N SER A 629 11.33 18.03 16.07
CA SER A 629 11.68 18.26 17.48
C SER A 629 11.94 19.74 17.78
N ALA A 630 12.47 20.49 16.80
CA ALA A 630 12.67 21.94 16.88
C ALA A 630 11.42 22.76 16.54
N ALA A 631 10.37 22.13 16.00
CA ALA A 631 9.15 22.83 15.61
C ALA A 631 8.46 23.49 16.82
N ARG A 632 7.73 24.56 16.52
CA ARG A 632 6.89 25.24 17.50
C ARG A 632 5.48 25.30 16.99
N TYR A 633 4.55 25.03 17.89
CA TYR A 633 3.12 25.05 17.66
C TYR A 633 2.46 26.11 18.53
N ALA A 634 1.27 26.55 18.13
CA ALA A 634 0.44 27.39 18.95
C ALA A 634 0.14 26.67 20.27
N LYS A 635 0.28 27.40 21.39
CA LYS A 635 -0.02 26.88 22.73
C LYS A 635 -1.46 26.38 22.78
N THR A 636 -1.65 25.25 23.43
CA THR A 636 -2.98 24.70 23.72
C THR A 636 -3.20 24.69 25.22
N TYR A 637 -4.44 24.86 25.65
CA TYR A 637 -4.74 24.83 27.07
C TYR A 637 -4.94 23.40 27.56
N ARG A 638 -4.21 23.02 28.61
CA ARG A 638 -4.43 21.79 29.40
C ARG A 638 -4.29 22.15 30.88
N PRO A 639 -5.24 21.78 31.77
CA PRO A 639 -5.24 22.21 33.17
C PRO A 639 -3.98 21.89 33.97
N ASP A 640 -3.27 20.81 33.61
CA ASP A 640 -2.06 20.29 34.26
C ASP A 640 -0.78 20.46 33.41
N GLY A 641 -0.89 21.11 32.24
CA GLY A 641 0.22 21.21 31.29
C GLY A 641 0.61 19.87 30.64
N SER A 642 -0.25 18.85 30.73
CA SER A 642 -0.06 17.55 30.08
C SER A 642 0.05 17.66 28.55
N LEU A 643 0.42 16.54 27.92
CA LEU A 643 0.48 16.44 26.46
C LEU A 643 -0.89 16.83 25.87
N GLY A 644 -0.88 17.69 24.85
CA GLY A 644 -2.03 17.82 23.99
C GLY A 644 -2.31 16.49 23.28
N CYS A 645 -3.45 16.38 22.60
CA CYS A 645 -3.87 15.14 21.97
C CYS A 645 -2.78 14.58 21.05
N GLY A 646 -2.09 13.53 21.53
CA GLY A 646 -0.82 13.04 21.00
C GLY A 646 -0.91 12.42 19.60
N ALA A 647 0.23 11.99 19.09
CA ALA A 647 0.40 11.23 17.86
C ALA A 647 -0.03 11.96 16.57
N THR A 648 0.24 13.26 16.51
CA THR A 648 0.09 14.06 15.27
C THR A 648 1.03 13.50 14.21
N THR A 649 0.51 13.22 13.01
CA THR A 649 1.33 12.77 11.87
C THR A 649 1.53 13.88 10.85
N GLN A 650 2.76 14.09 10.42
CA GLN A 650 3.08 15.06 9.37
C GLN A 650 4.13 14.50 8.41
N ARG A 651 3.98 14.82 7.13
CA ARG A 651 4.91 14.42 6.09
C ARG A 651 5.76 15.61 5.65
N VAL A 652 7.03 15.32 5.36
CA VAL A 652 8.00 16.26 4.77
C VAL A 652 8.52 15.66 3.49
N ASN A 653 8.48 16.44 2.41
CA ASN A 653 9.11 16.09 1.14
C ASN A 653 10.42 16.88 1.04
N PHE A 654 11.53 16.16 0.88
CA PHE A 654 12.85 16.72 0.67
C PHE A 654 13.14 16.74 -0.82
N ARG A 655 13.16 17.96 -1.38
CA ARG A 655 13.52 18.22 -2.77
C ARG A 655 14.81 19.01 -2.85
N LEU A 656 15.65 18.69 -3.82
CA LEU A 656 16.87 19.44 -4.04
C LEU A 656 16.50 20.91 -4.32
N PRO A 657 17.19 21.88 -3.70
CA PRO A 657 16.97 23.29 -3.97
C PRO A 657 17.20 23.58 -5.47
N GLY A 658 16.22 24.22 -6.11
CA GLY A 658 16.28 24.67 -7.49
C GLY A 658 16.67 26.13 -7.62
#